data_AF-A0A920N1P3-F1
#
_entry.id   AF-A0A920N1P3-F1
#
_cell.length_a   1.000
_cell.length_b   1.000
_cell.length_c   1.000
_cell.angle_alpha   90.00
_cell.angle_beta   90.00
_cell.angle_gamma   90.00
#
_symmetry.space_group_name_H-M   'P 1'
#
loop_
_entity.id
_entity.type
_entity.pdbx_description
1 polymer ?
#
loop_
_entity_poly.entity_id
_entity_poly.type
_entity_poly.pdbx_seq_one_letter_code
_entity_poly.pdbx_strand_id
1 'polypeptide(L)'
;MLIGTPSDSDRLQLELRRNDKVVASGSRIEHDGLTVEIDRRSRLSVTAPPKSNSRFNVHLVLSQGKASSQQSIRLQPAPPDRPISYISDLVDDLIRMFWDGGARRWRPVTRDVFDQYFRRLQCQGITRLIVWPGPFPTLADPANYPETDWRRFEACAREILDNQDLTRSFQQQPGLPPWRWLRFLMKLRLDPSIMRAYGESAVAHGIRLSVSFRPFESGLTKYYVVPRFDSDGRFLGEFLPLASPATMFHPEEVGFAGYAELLRRMGRSDEARPEAIEFQGVSDARQIAARFARGHRDLKLRASPFAPIDESSLVLVQDNGRQRLVPFEKFRSTAWRRLPELTGWRLEATSDDSLRISGLKWPDGLRFLWLEAATDHGRKISLPAIGPSAVRAAAGNRLGRLVQYWSLAGDDQAARNTRIVGIPFSGMYRTEFQAVEASHAALLKTGKTLVPLEQHRLVIDRGADWSVEMVDFEQPRARQEALAEIATQMAEPAWDEIFINTRSHTQLAASTGDGLRGISSILEYRRRGGFSRGDQPTGNHYTHLAIDRAAAPRGLAVHKPFLKRIGQTGTASSIESITTWQTREWFDVCPEDDGRFPWRFHRSRAIARGVRRLLVDLERRFPKARIRVVIPPGGRVETAVRRGLKTMKRPEGGVYTADFYRHIWGSNNHIASIGEGLGTVDLSGLRVEPTFLGIRFAPPNGPLNLFLKHALDDLAENRGSRFRGPHSLVYEAQETLRAPYKAKFTEKREAIIRGLLARKEIREVILYESADWTYFLPPDDPHKYLETKTKP
;
A
#
# COMPACT_ATOMS: atom_id res chain seq x y z
N MET A 1 11.53 29.22 -14.05
CA MET A 1 12.55 29.44 -15.09
C MET A 1 13.78 29.97 -14.38
N LEU A 2 14.84 29.16 -14.25
CA LEU A 2 16.14 29.68 -13.83
C LEU A 2 16.79 30.29 -15.06
N ILE A 3 16.94 31.60 -15.04
CA ILE A 3 18.07 32.24 -15.69
C ILE A 3 19.26 31.68 -14.90
N GLY A 4 20.15 30.91 -15.54
CA GLY A 4 21.47 30.64 -14.93
C GLY A 4 22.04 31.97 -14.47
N THR A 5 22.80 32.00 -13.36
CA THR A 5 23.25 33.27 -12.75
C THR A 5 23.68 34.25 -13.84
N PRO A 6 22.94 35.37 -14.03
CA PRO A 6 23.23 36.28 -15.12
C PRO A 6 24.70 36.67 -15.05
N SER A 7 25.38 36.69 -16.19
CA SER A 7 26.72 37.28 -16.26
C SER A 7 26.64 38.76 -15.84
N ASP A 8 27.74 39.37 -15.39
CA ASP A 8 27.75 40.79 -15.00
C ASP A 8 27.30 41.73 -16.16
N SER A 9 27.32 41.25 -17.40
CA SER A 9 26.83 41.95 -18.60
C SER A 9 25.35 41.75 -18.92
N ASP A 10 24.66 40.81 -18.29
CA ASP A 10 23.24 40.56 -18.52
C ASP A 10 22.38 41.54 -17.72
N ARG A 11 21.38 42.15 -18.38
CA ARG A 11 20.45 43.07 -17.71
C ARG A 11 19.07 42.44 -17.60
N LEU A 12 18.66 42.15 -16.37
CA LEU A 12 17.33 41.66 -16.03
C LEU A 12 16.49 42.79 -15.44
N GLN A 13 15.35 43.10 -16.06
CA GLN A 13 14.45 44.15 -15.61
C GLN A 13 12.98 43.76 -15.74
N LEU A 14 12.13 44.48 -15.03
CA LEU A 14 10.70 44.40 -15.12
C LEU A 14 10.20 45.49 -16.08
N GLU A 15 9.13 45.21 -16.81
CA GLU A 15 8.37 46.16 -17.63
C GLU A 15 6.88 46.01 -17.37
N LEU A 16 6.21 47.10 -17.01
CA LEU A 16 4.75 47.19 -17.03
C LEU A 16 4.34 47.73 -18.41
N ARG A 17 3.38 47.07 -19.07
CA ARG A 17 2.92 47.47 -20.40
C ARG A 17 1.42 47.76 -20.41
N ARG A 18 1.01 48.75 -21.21
CA ARG A 18 -0.38 49.09 -21.50
C ARG A 18 -0.52 49.33 -23.00
N ASN A 19 -1.38 48.56 -23.68
CA ASN A 19 -1.54 48.59 -25.14
C ASN A 19 -0.17 48.48 -25.87
N ASP A 20 0.63 47.49 -25.47
CA ASP A 20 1.98 47.19 -25.97
C ASP A 20 3.06 48.27 -25.76
N LYS A 21 2.74 49.39 -25.11
CA LYS A 21 3.72 50.40 -24.71
C LYS A 21 4.22 50.16 -23.29
N VAL A 22 5.53 50.26 -23.09
CA VAL A 22 6.16 50.22 -21.76
C VAL A 22 5.79 51.51 -21.01
N VAL A 23 5.07 51.35 -19.89
CA VAL A 23 4.62 52.46 -19.03
C VAL A 23 5.45 52.58 -17.75
N ALA A 24 6.14 51.52 -17.34
CA ALA A 24 7.16 51.55 -16.30
C ALA A 24 8.21 50.47 -16.60
N SER A 25 9.48 50.74 -16.28
CA SER A 25 10.55 49.74 -16.42
C SER A 25 11.64 49.93 -15.38
N GLY A 26 12.29 48.85 -14.95
CA GLY A 26 13.39 48.88 -13.99
C GLY A 26 13.48 47.61 -13.15
N SER A 27 14.37 47.57 -12.16
CA SER A 27 14.43 46.48 -11.20
C SER A 27 13.27 46.50 -10.20
N ARG A 28 12.56 47.63 -10.09
CA ARG A 28 11.40 47.83 -9.22
C ARG A 28 10.30 48.58 -9.98
N ILE A 29 9.07 48.10 -9.86
CA ILE A 29 7.86 48.71 -10.42
C ILE A 29 6.84 48.86 -9.30
N GLU A 30 6.21 50.03 -9.23
CA GLU A 30 5.08 50.30 -8.36
C GLU A 30 3.82 50.47 -9.20
N HIS A 31 2.78 49.71 -8.87
CA HIS A 31 1.51 49.73 -9.60
C HIS A 31 0.36 49.26 -8.71
N ASP A 32 -0.74 50.01 -8.69
CA ASP A 32 -1.94 49.74 -7.87
C ASP A 32 -1.63 49.45 -6.39
N GLY A 33 -0.64 50.15 -5.83
CA GLY A 33 -0.18 49.97 -4.45
C GLY A 33 0.68 48.73 -4.22
N LEU A 34 0.94 47.91 -5.24
CA LEU A 34 1.89 46.81 -5.19
C LEU A 34 3.28 47.31 -5.56
N THR A 35 4.29 46.79 -4.86
CA THR A 35 5.70 46.91 -5.26
C THR A 35 6.16 45.56 -5.79
N VAL A 36 6.61 45.54 -7.04
CA VAL A 36 7.19 44.37 -7.70
C VAL A 36 8.67 44.67 -7.88
N GLU A 37 9.54 43.86 -7.30
CA GLU A 37 10.98 44.06 -7.35
C GLU A 37 11.68 42.78 -7.77
N ILE A 38 12.72 42.90 -8.58
CA ILE A 38 13.67 41.84 -8.86
C ILE A 38 15.05 42.24 -8.32
N ASP A 39 15.57 41.42 -7.40
CA ASP A 39 16.86 41.68 -6.78
C ASP A 39 18.04 41.21 -7.65
N ARG A 40 19.26 41.53 -7.21
CA ARG A 40 20.51 41.14 -7.90
C ARG A 40 20.75 39.63 -7.95
N ARG A 41 19.99 38.84 -7.19
CA ARG A 41 19.99 37.37 -7.24
C ARG A 41 18.87 36.83 -8.14
N SER A 42 18.27 37.69 -8.96
CA SER A 42 17.15 37.37 -9.85
C SER A 42 15.90 36.88 -9.13
N ARG A 43 15.72 37.24 -7.85
CA ARG A 43 14.52 36.88 -7.09
C ARG A 43 13.45 37.96 -7.24
N LEU A 44 12.31 37.57 -7.76
CA LEU A 44 11.11 38.41 -7.83
C LEU A 44 10.39 38.41 -6.46
N SER A 45 10.25 39.59 -5.87
CA SER A 45 9.42 39.84 -4.69
C SER A 45 8.24 40.74 -5.02
N VAL A 46 7.08 40.42 -4.48
CA VAL A 46 5.86 41.23 -4.62
C VAL A 46 5.38 41.60 -3.23
N THR A 47 5.36 42.89 -2.94
CA THR A 47 4.80 43.44 -1.70
C THR A 47 3.45 44.06 -2.03
N ALA A 48 2.41 43.68 -1.31
CA ALA A 48 1.05 44.18 -1.52
C ALA A 48 0.43 44.60 -0.17
N PRO A 49 -0.42 45.64 -0.15
CA PRO A 49 -1.18 45.99 1.04
C PRO A 49 -2.19 44.87 1.39
N PRO A 50 -2.60 44.75 2.66
CA PRO A 50 -3.63 43.81 3.07
C PRO A 50 -4.90 43.97 2.21
N LYS A 51 -5.47 42.85 1.75
CA LYS A 51 -6.70 42.81 0.91
C LYS A 51 -6.55 43.43 -0.48
N SER A 52 -5.34 43.60 -1.00
CA SER A 52 -5.15 43.98 -2.41
C SER A 52 -5.91 43.04 -3.34
N ASN A 53 -6.63 43.62 -4.31
CA ASN A 53 -7.38 42.91 -5.33
C ASN A 53 -6.80 43.10 -6.75
N SER A 54 -5.66 43.78 -6.87
CA SER A 54 -5.07 44.20 -8.14
C SER A 54 -4.64 43.01 -8.98
N ARG A 55 -4.93 43.07 -10.29
CA ARG A 55 -4.58 42.02 -11.25
C ARG A 55 -3.96 42.66 -12.47
N PHE A 56 -2.70 42.35 -12.75
CA PHE A 56 -1.98 42.92 -13.90
C PHE A 56 -0.82 42.03 -14.31
N ASN A 57 -0.28 42.29 -15.51
CA ASN A 57 0.88 41.58 -16.02
C ASN A 57 2.11 42.45 -15.90
N VAL A 58 3.20 41.88 -15.40
CA VAL A 58 4.55 42.45 -15.49
C VAL A 58 5.36 41.58 -16.41
N HIS A 59 6.13 42.20 -17.30
CA HIS A 59 7.03 41.49 -18.19
C HIS A 59 8.42 41.47 -17.60
N LEU A 60 8.99 40.27 -17.46
CA LEU A 60 10.39 40.08 -17.13
C LEU A 60 11.19 40.10 -18.44
N VAL A 61 12.11 41.04 -18.58
CA VAL A 61 12.93 41.24 -19.77
C VAL A 61 14.39 40.98 -19.43
N LEU A 62 14.98 39.98 -20.09
CA LEU A 62 16.41 39.67 -20.02
C LEU A 62 17.08 40.17 -21.29
N SER A 63 18.02 41.09 -21.15
CA SER A 63 18.84 41.61 -22.25
C SER A 63 20.26 41.05 -22.16
N GLN A 64 20.71 40.41 -23.23
CA GLN A 64 22.03 39.80 -23.38
C GLN A 64 22.69 40.37 -24.64
N GLY A 65 23.44 41.47 -24.47
CA GLY A 65 23.98 42.24 -25.60
C GLY A 65 22.86 42.78 -26.50
N LYS A 66 22.79 42.32 -27.76
CA LYS A 66 21.74 42.69 -28.73
C LYS A 66 20.50 41.79 -28.68
N ALA A 67 20.56 40.67 -27.96
CA ALA A 67 19.42 39.76 -27.82
C ALA A 67 18.57 40.16 -26.61
N SER A 68 17.26 40.16 -26.76
CA SER A 68 16.32 40.33 -25.65
C SER A 68 15.30 39.21 -25.63
N SER A 69 15.08 38.61 -24.47
CA SER A 69 13.97 37.69 -24.23
C SER A 69 13.01 38.28 -23.20
N GLN A 70 11.73 37.96 -23.36
CA GLN A 70 10.67 38.50 -22.52
C GLN A 70 9.72 37.39 -22.07
N GLN A 71 9.32 37.44 -20.80
CA GLN A 71 8.30 36.56 -20.23
C GLN A 71 7.23 37.41 -19.53
N SER A 72 5.95 37.17 -19.84
CA SER A 72 4.85 37.79 -19.09
C SER A 72 4.60 37.03 -17.79
N ILE A 73 4.46 37.77 -16.68
CA ILE A 73 4.14 37.27 -15.35
C ILE A 73 2.84 37.93 -14.91
N ARG A 74 1.79 37.13 -14.74
CA ARG A 74 0.51 37.60 -14.20
C ARG A 74 0.61 37.68 -12.68
N LEU A 75 0.40 38.88 -12.15
CA LEU A 75 0.23 39.14 -10.73
C LEU A 75 -1.25 39.23 -10.42
N GLN A 76 -1.69 38.51 -9.40
CA GLN A 76 -3.05 38.52 -8.92
C GLN A 76 -3.11 38.09 -7.45
N PRO A 77 -4.19 38.43 -6.73
CA PRO A 77 -4.36 38.01 -5.35
C PRO A 77 -4.47 36.49 -5.27
N ALA A 78 -3.89 35.90 -4.22
CA ALA A 78 -4.20 34.52 -3.88
C ALA A 78 -5.71 34.38 -3.61
N PRO A 79 -6.32 33.23 -3.94
CA PRO A 79 -7.69 32.96 -3.52
C PRO A 79 -7.76 32.99 -1.98
N PRO A 80 -8.94 33.30 -1.40
CA PRO A 80 -9.10 33.37 0.05
C PRO A 80 -8.73 32.03 0.69
N ASP A 81 -8.15 32.08 1.88
CA ASP A 81 -7.86 30.88 2.66
C ASP A 81 -9.13 30.04 2.81
N ARG A 82 -9.05 28.79 2.36
CA ARG A 82 -10.12 27.82 2.51
C ARG A 82 -9.72 26.85 3.63
N PRO A 83 -10.67 26.38 4.45
CA PRO A 83 -10.43 25.27 5.39
C PRO A 83 -10.33 23.92 4.65
N ILE A 84 -9.41 23.85 3.68
CA ILE A 84 -9.15 22.70 2.83
C ILE A 84 -7.66 22.41 2.84
N SER A 85 -7.30 21.19 3.21
CA SER A 85 -5.93 20.68 3.07
C SER A 85 -5.88 19.61 2.00
N TYR A 86 -4.68 19.37 1.47
CA TYR A 86 -4.45 18.37 0.44
C TYR A 86 -3.48 17.33 0.98
N ILE A 87 -3.79 16.06 0.72
CA ILE A 87 -2.82 14.98 0.85
C ILE A 87 -2.08 14.84 -0.48
N SER A 88 -0.77 15.00 -0.43
CA SER A 88 0.16 14.69 -1.50
C SER A 88 0.50 13.21 -1.45
N ASP A 89 0.30 12.51 -2.57
CA ASP A 89 1.10 11.33 -2.88
C ASP A 89 2.41 11.84 -3.48
N LEU A 90 3.48 11.81 -2.68
CA LEU A 90 4.75 12.40 -3.09
C LEU A 90 5.31 11.72 -4.33
N VAL A 91 5.05 10.42 -4.54
CA VAL A 91 5.57 9.69 -5.69
C VAL A 91 4.91 10.20 -6.98
N ASP A 92 3.59 10.36 -6.97
CA ASP A 92 2.86 10.94 -8.09
C ASP A 92 3.31 12.38 -8.38
N ASP A 93 3.47 13.20 -7.33
CA ASP A 93 3.95 14.57 -7.47
C ASP A 93 5.37 14.64 -8.06
N LEU A 94 6.26 13.77 -7.62
CA LEU A 94 7.62 13.65 -8.15
C LEU A 94 7.64 13.17 -9.62
N ILE A 95 6.77 12.24 -9.99
CA ILE A 95 6.59 11.83 -11.38
C ILE A 95 6.17 13.04 -12.22
N ARG A 96 5.18 13.83 -11.78
CA ARG A 96 4.75 15.04 -12.49
C ARG A 96 5.85 16.08 -12.63
N MET A 97 6.67 16.24 -11.59
CA MET A 97 7.78 17.20 -11.57
C MET A 97 8.92 16.80 -12.52
N PHE A 98 9.34 15.53 -12.50
CA PHE A 98 10.63 15.14 -13.07
C PHE A 98 10.55 14.14 -14.24
N TRP A 99 9.43 13.45 -14.46
CA TRP A 99 9.35 12.51 -15.58
C TRP A 99 9.09 13.23 -16.90
N ASP A 100 10.02 13.08 -17.84
CA ASP A 100 9.81 13.52 -19.22
C ASP A 100 9.25 12.37 -20.06
N GLY A 101 7.94 12.39 -20.30
CA GLY A 101 7.27 11.35 -21.08
C GLY A 101 7.69 11.31 -22.56
N GLY A 102 8.09 12.45 -23.13
CA GLY A 102 8.55 12.55 -24.51
C GLY A 102 9.96 11.99 -24.69
N ALA A 103 10.88 12.38 -23.80
CA ALA A 103 12.25 11.90 -23.80
C ALA A 103 12.43 10.55 -23.06
N ARG A 104 11.36 10.03 -22.45
CA ARG A 104 11.32 8.79 -21.64
C ARG A 104 12.45 8.72 -20.61
N ARG A 105 12.69 9.81 -19.88
CA ARG A 105 13.77 9.91 -18.89
C ARG A 105 13.40 10.82 -17.73
N TRP A 106 14.06 10.60 -16.60
CA TRP A 106 14.03 11.53 -15.48
C TRP A 106 14.85 12.78 -15.81
N ARG A 107 14.28 13.96 -15.55
CA ARG A 107 14.98 15.24 -15.56
C ARG A 107 15.91 15.32 -14.33
N PRO A 108 16.96 16.16 -14.38
CA PRO A 108 17.75 16.47 -13.21
C PRO A 108 16.86 16.94 -12.05
N VAL A 109 17.18 16.48 -10.84
CA VAL A 109 16.45 16.91 -9.64
C VAL A 109 17.09 18.19 -9.12
N THR A 110 16.38 19.29 -9.25
CA THR A 110 16.85 20.63 -8.91
C THR A 110 15.81 21.36 -8.08
N ARG A 111 16.27 22.24 -7.20
CA ARG A 111 15.40 23.01 -6.29
C ARG A 111 14.36 23.87 -7.01
N ASP A 112 14.69 24.42 -8.19
CA ASP A 112 13.78 25.28 -8.94
C ASP A 112 12.51 24.56 -9.43
N VAL A 113 12.57 23.24 -9.59
CA VAL A 113 11.39 22.43 -9.91
C VAL A 113 10.47 22.31 -8.68
N PHE A 114 11.05 22.14 -7.48
CA PHE A 114 10.28 22.21 -6.23
C PHE A 114 9.69 23.61 -6.03
N ASP A 115 10.43 24.67 -6.33
CA ASP A 115 9.92 26.04 -6.25
C ASP A 115 8.73 26.26 -7.18
N GLN A 116 8.75 25.66 -8.37
CA GLN A 116 7.61 25.69 -9.29
C GLN A 116 6.41 24.91 -8.75
N TYR A 117 6.64 23.74 -8.15
CA TYR A 117 5.57 22.95 -7.52
C TYR A 117 4.89 23.73 -6.39
N PHE A 118 5.66 24.26 -5.43
CA PHE A 118 5.10 25.01 -4.31
C PHE A 118 4.46 26.33 -4.75
N ARG A 119 4.99 27.01 -5.77
CA ARG A 119 4.32 28.18 -6.37
C ARG A 119 2.96 27.82 -6.96
N ARG A 120 2.84 26.67 -7.65
CA ARG A 120 1.53 26.19 -8.16
C ARG A 120 0.54 25.98 -7.03
N LEU A 121 0.97 25.38 -5.92
CA LEU A 121 0.13 25.20 -4.73
C LEU A 121 -0.29 26.55 -4.11
N GLN A 122 0.67 27.47 -3.95
CA GLN A 122 0.43 28.82 -3.41
C GLN A 122 -0.59 29.59 -4.26
N CYS A 123 -0.50 29.50 -5.59
CA CYS A 123 -1.50 30.11 -6.48
C CYS A 123 -2.92 29.60 -6.21
N GLN A 124 -3.09 28.38 -5.71
CA GLN A 124 -4.39 27.80 -5.37
C GLN A 124 -4.85 28.11 -3.92
N GLY A 125 -4.12 28.97 -3.20
CA GLY A 125 -4.40 29.29 -1.79
C GLY A 125 -4.07 28.15 -0.84
N ILE A 126 -3.22 27.21 -1.25
CA ILE A 126 -2.78 26.10 -0.41
C ILE A 126 -1.65 26.61 0.48
N THR A 127 -1.90 26.64 1.79
CA THR A 127 -0.93 27.06 2.81
C THR A 127 -0.38 25.90 3.63
N ARG A 128 -0.97 24.70 3.50
CA ARG A 128 -0.52 23.46 4.13
C ARG A 128 -0.66 22.27 3.18
N LEU A 129 0.37 21.42 3.18
CA LEU A 129 0.39 20.15 2.46
C LEU A 129 0.64 18.99 3.43
N ILE A 130 -0.24 18.00 3.41
CA ILE A 130 -0.04 16.73 4.14
C ILE A 130 0.72 15.80 3.21
N VAL A 131 2.00 15.58 3.45
CA VAL A 131 2.86 14.84 2.52
C VAL A 131 2.92 13.38 2.95
N TRP A 132 2.46 12.48 2.08
CA TRP A 132 2.73 11.07 2.20
C TRP A 132 3.96 10.70 1.37
N PRO A 133 5.11 10.40 2.00
CA PRO A 133 6.35 10.11 1.29
C PRO A 133 6.42 8.69 0.69
N GLY A 134 5.36 7.90 0.84
CA GLY A 134 5.33 6.46 0.54
C GLY A 134 5.42 5.59 1.81
N PRO A 135 5.50 4.25 1.66
CA PRO A 135 5.65 3.29 2.77
C PRO A 135 6.99 3.43 3.50
N PHE A 136 7.94 4.11 2.86
CA PHE A 136 9.29 4.28 3.34
C PHE A 136 9.74 5.70 3.01
N PRO A 137 10.22 6.47 4.01
CA PRO A 137 10.43 7.90 3.79
C PRO A 137 11.58 8.15 2.81
N THR A 138 11.36 9.11 1.92
CA THR A 138 12.38 9.60 0.98
C THR A 138 13.45 10.45 1.67
N LEU A 139 13.15 11.01 2.84
CA LEU A 139 14.12 11.64 3.73
C LEU A 139 14.43 10.69 4.90
N ALA A 140 15.67 10.20 4.98
CA ALA A 140 16.11 9.30 6.03
C ALA A 140 17.44 9.78 6.62
N ASP A 141 17.62 9.53 7.92
CA ASP A 141 18.93 9.62 8.58
C ASP A 141 19.48 8.19 8.75
N PRO A 142 20.60 7.84 8.10
CA PRO A 142 21.27 6.55 8.28
C PRO A 142 21.53 6.18 9.75
N ALA A 143 21.76 7.16 10.62
CA ALA A 143 22.04 6.95 12.04
C ALA A 143 20.83 6.43 12.83
N ASN A 144 19.62 6.46 12.26
CA ASN A 144 18.44 5.85 12.86
C ASN A 144 18.47 4.31 12.85
N TYR A 145 19.36 3.72 12.06
CA TYR A 145 19.43 2.28 11.83
C TYR A 145 20.75 1.72 12.32
N PRO A 146 20.80 0.42 12.69
CA PRO A 146 22.08 -0.26 12.89
C PRO A 146 22.96 -0.11 11.65
N GLU A 147 24.23 0.24 11.85
CA GLU A 147 25.17 0.54 10.76
C GLU A 147 25.26 -0.62 9.75
N THR A 148 25.24 -1.86 10.24
CA THR A 148 25.26 -3.07 9.42
C THR A 148 24.03 -3.18 8.52
N ASP A 149 22.86 -2.80 9.03
CA ASP A 149 21.59 -2.90 8.31
C ASP A 149 21.50 -1.81 7.25
N TRP A 150 21.89 -0.58 7.59
CA TRP A 150 21.95 0.51 6.62
C TRP A 150 22.94 0.23 5.50
N ARG A 151 24.17 -0.19 5.82
CA ARG A 151 25.18 -0.57 4.81
C ARG A 151 24.68 -1.68 3.90
N ARG A 152 23.99 -2.68 4.46
CA ARG A 152 23.40 -3.77 3.68
C ARG A 152 22.30 -3.29 2.77
N PHE A 153 21.40 -2.42 3.25
CA PHE A 153 20.37 -1.79 2.44
C PHE A 153 21.00 -0.99 1.28
N GLU A 154 21.96 -0.12 1.59
CA GLU A 154 22.67 0.70 0.61
C GLU A 154 23.37 -0.15 -0.45
N ALA A 155 24.07 -1.21 -0.06
CA ALA A 155 24.73 -2.13 -0.99
C ALA A 155 23.75 -2.77 -1.97
N CYS A 156 22.59 -3.26 -1.49
CA CYS A 156 21.56 -3.80 -2.37
C CYS A 156 20.94 -2.73 -3.29
N ALA A 157 20.68 -1.53 -2.75
CA ALA A 157 20.11 -0.43 -3.52
C ALA A 157 21.06 0.04 -4.64
N ARG A 158 22.36 0.18 -4.35
CA ARG A 158 23.38 0.57 -5.33
C ARG A 158 23.52 -0.43 -6.47
N GLU A 159 23.47 -1.73 -6.19
CA GLU A 159 23.47 -2.76 -7.23
C GLU A 159 22.28 -2.65 -8.20
N ILE A 160 21.15 -2.08 -7.78
CA ILE A 160 20.00 -1.84 -8.67
C ILE A 160 20.13 -0.46 -9.36
N LEU A 161 20.61 0.55 -8.64
CA LEU A 161 20.77 1.92 -9.15
C LEU A 161 21.86 2.04 -10.20
N ASP A 162 22.98 1.35 -10.02
CA ASP A 162 24.20 1.54 -10.81
C ASP A 162 24.33 0.49 -11.93
N ASN A 163 23.40 -0.47 -11.99
CA ASN A 163 23.39 -1.52 -13.02
C ASN A 163 23.14 -0.95 -14.42
N GLN A 164 24.15 -1.08 -15.28
CA GLN A 164 24.13 -0.55 -16.64
C GLN A 164 23.19 -1.33 -17.56
N ASP A 165 23.03 -2.64 -17.37
CA ASP A 165 22.14 -3.46 -18.18
C ASP A 165 20.68 -3.11 -17.93
N LEU A 166 20.30 -2.92 -16.67
CA LEU A 166 18.99 -2.38 -16.31
C LEU A 166 18.78 -0.98 -16.86
N THR A 167 19.79 -0.12 -16.80
CA THR A 167 19.69 1.25 -17.33
C THR A 167 19.42 1.25 -18.83
N ARG A 168 20.20 0.49 -19.61
CA ARG A 168 20.00 0.33 -21.06
C ARG A 168 18.65 -0.29 -21.37
N SER A 169 18.29 -1.37 -20.68
CA SER A 169 17.02 -2.07 -20.92
C SER A 169 15.83 -1.16 -20.61
N PHE A 170 15.86 -0.46 -19.48
CA PHE A 170 14.78 0.44 -19.10
C PHE A 170 14.60 1.53 -20.13
N GLN A 171 15.67 2.19 -20.61
CA GLN A 171 15.62 3.22 -21.66
C GLN A 171 14.85 2.78 -22.92
N GLN A 172 14.93 1.50 -23.28
CA GLN A 172 14.24 0.93 -24.43
C GLN A 172 12.75 0.65 -24.18
N GLN A 173 12.32 0.53 -22.91
CA GLN A 173 10.93 0.25 -22.57
C GLN A 173 10.01 1.46 -22.85
N PRO A 174 8.77 1.21 -23.32
CA PRO A 174 7.76 2.25 -23.44
C PRO A 174 7.28 2.73 -22.06
N GLY A 175 6.93 4.00 -21.96
CA GLY A 175 6.34 4.58 -20.75
C GLY A 175 7.29 4.59 -19.54
N LEU A 176 6.70 4.55 -18.35
CA LEU A 176 7.39 4.55 -17.06
C LEU A 176 7.16 3.21 -16.33
N PRO A 177 7.93 2.15 -16.62
CA PRO A 177 7.83 0.89 -15.88
C PRO A 177 8.11 1.08 -14.37
N PRO A 178 7.49 0.27 -13.49
CA PRO A 178 7.59 0.46 -12.04
C PRO A 178 9.00 0.60 -11.48
N TRP A 179 9.95 -0.24 -11.92
CA TRP A 179 11.32 -0.20 -11.44
C TRP A 179 12.10 1.07 -11.81
N ARG A 180 11.64 1.88 -12.78
CA ARG A 180 12.26 3.17 -13.06
C ARG A 180 11.94 4.21 -11.99
N TRP A 181 10.73 4.24 -11.43
CA TRP A 181 10.42 5.17 -10.35
C TRP A 181 10.88 4.65 -9.00
N LEU A 182 10.95 3.33 -8.79
CA LEU A 182 11.61 2.77 -7.59
C LEU A 182 13.08 3.14 -7.51
N ARG A 183 13.82 3.09 -8.64
CA ARG A 183 15.19 3.61 -8.71
C ARG A 183 15.26 5.10 -8.37
N PHE A 184 14.26 5.88 -8.79
CA PHE A 184 14.19 7.28 -8.41
C PHE A 184 14.01 7.45 -6.89
N LEU A 185 13.09 6.72 -6.25
CA LEU A 185 12.89 6.80 -4.80
C LEU A 185 14.09 6.31 -3.99
N MET A 186 14.75 5.22 -4.42
CA MET A 186 15.99 4.76 -3.79
C MET A 186 17.09 5.83 -3.86
N LYS A 187 17.21 6.55 -4.99
CA LYS A 187 18.14 7.68 -5.12
C LYS A 187 17.81 8.79 -4.10
N LEU A 188 16.54 9.19 -4.00
CA LEU A 188 16.12 10.22 -3.03
C LEU A 188 16.49 9.84 -1.61
N ARG A 189 16.30 8.57 -1.25
CA ARG A 189 16.60 8.08 0.09
C ARG A 189 18.10 8.06 0.40
N LEU A 190 18.92 7.68 -0.56
CA LEU A 190 20.38 7.65 -0.39
C LEU A 190 21.02 9.05 -0.43
N ASP A 191 20.26 10.07 -0.82
CA ASP A 191 20.71 11.47 -0.88
C ASP A 191 19.72 12.40 -0.14
N PRO A 192 19.85 12.54 1.20
CA PRO A 192 18.97 13.38 2.00
C PRO A 192 18.93 14.85 1.56
N SER A 193 19.97 15.35 0.87
CA SER A 193 20.04 16.75 0.42
C SER A 193 18.88 17.13 -0.50
N ILE A 194 18.38 16.17 -1.29
CA ILE A 194 17.28 16.39 -2.23
C ILE A 194 15.97 16.71 -1.49
N MET A 195 15.64 15.92 -0.48
CA MET A 195 14.40 16.13 0.28
C MET A 195 14.50 17.29 1.27
N ARG A 196 15.72 17.68 1.68
CA ARG A 196 15.94 18.96 2.37
C ARG A 196 15.63 20.14 1.47
N ALA A 197 16.08 20.12 0.22
CA ALA A 197 15.75 21.17 -0.76
C ALA A 197 14.23 21.29 -1.01
N TYR A 198 13.49 20.17 -0.96
CA TYR A 198 12.03 20.17 -0.99
C TYR A 198 11.44 20.92 0.22
N GLY A 199 11.91 20.64 1.45
CA GLY A 199 11.49 21.36 2.65
C GLY A 199 11.84 22.85 2.64
N GLU A 200 13.06 23.20 2.23
CA GLU A 200 13.50 24.59 2.06
C GLU A 200 12.63 25.36 1.07
N SER A 201 12.25 24.71 -0.03
CA SER A 201 11.33 25.29 -1.00
C SER A 201 9.96 25.55 -0.38
N ALA A 202 9.39 24.59 0.36
CA ALA A 202 8.11 24.79 1.06
C ALA A 202 8.15 26.04 1.97
N VAL A 203 9.21 26.21 2.77
CA VAL A 203 9.42 27.40 3.61
C VAL A 203 9.49 28.68 2.77
N ALA A 204 10.26 28.67 1.68
CA ALA A 204 10.42 29.83 0.81
C ALA A 204 9.10 30.30 0.17
N HIS A 205 8.14 29.40 0.00
CA HIS A 205 6.80 29.70 -0.54
C HIS A 205 5.72 29.80 0.55
N GLY A 206 6.10 29.78 1.84
CA GLY A 206 5.18 29.93 2.96
C GLY A 206 4.21 28.75 3.16
N ILE A 207 4.56 27.57 2.65
CA ILE A 207 3.74 26.35 2.75
C ILE A 207 4.27 25.48 3.90
N ARG A 208 3.38 25.16 4.84
CA ARG A 208 3.69 24.26 5.96
C ARG A 208 3.46 22.81 5.58
N LEU A 209 4.26 21.91 6.11
CA LEU A 209 4.21 20.49 5.81
C LEU A 209 3.75 19.70 7.03
N SER A 210 2.91 18.69 6.77
CA SER A 210 2.57 17.66 7.76
C SER A 210 3.14 16.32 7.31
N VAL A 211 3.86 15.62 8.18
CA VAL A 211 4.34 14.27 7.91
C VAL A 211 3.19 13.28 8.01
N SER A 212 2.82 12.69 6.87
CA SER A 212 1.81 11.63 6.82
C SER A 212 2.48 10.27 7.01
N PHE A 213 2.41 9.74 8.23
CA PHE A 213 2.87 8.38 8.52
C PHE A 213 1.71 7.41 8.42
N ARG A 214 1.92 6.32 7.69
CA ARG A 214 0.91 5.29 7.46
C ARG A 214 1.36 3.96 8.10
N PRO A 215 0.87 3.61 9.29
CA PRO A 215 1.39 2.49 10.08
C PRO A 215 1.39 1.14 9.35
N PHE A 216 0.45 0.93 8.43
CA PHE A 216 0.25 -0.35 7.76
C PHE A 216 0.55 -0.30 6.26
N GLU A 217 1.38 0.66 5.87
CA GLU A 217 1.76 0.92 4.49
C GLU A 217 2.95 0.08 4.04
N SER A 218 3.69 -0.50 4.99
CA SER A 218 4.72 -1.52 4.74
C SER A 218 4.25 -2.60 3.77
N GLY A 219 2.95 -2.89 3.66
CA GLY A 219 2.45 -3.84 2.67
C GLY A 219 2.46 -3.39 1.22
N LEU A 220 2.89 -2.17 0.88
CA LEU A 220 3.30 -1.87 -0.49
C LEU A 220 4.58 -2.61 -0.91
N THR A 221 5.37 -3.08 0.05
CA THR A 221 6.58 -3.89 -0.21
C THR A 221 6.25 -5.19 -0.93
N LYS A 222 5.02 -5.72 -0.76
CA LYS A 222 4.50 -6.92 -1.43
C LYS A 222 4.53 -6.84 -2.95
N TYR A 223 4.70 -5.65 -3.55
CA TYR A 223 4.77 -5.45 -4.99
C TYR A 223 6.21 -5.52 -5.52
N TYR A 224 7.21 -5.24 -4.69
CA TYR A 224 8.59 -5.02 -5.12
C TYR A 224 9.53 -5.87 -4.30
N VAL A 225 9.52 -7.17 -4.60
CA VAL A 225 10.25 -8.17 -3.83
C VAL A 225 11.42 -8.68 -4.66
N VAL A 226 12.66 -8.55 -4.15
CA VAL A 226 13.85 -9.08 -4.83
C VAL A 226 14.47 -10.18 -3.97
N PRO A 227 14.35 -11.46 -4.38
CA PRO A 227 14.98 -12.56 -3.65
C PRO A 227 16.48 -12.37 -3.52
N ARG A 228 17.03 -12.67 -2.32
CA ARG A 228 18.46 -12.59 -2.04
C ARG A 228 19.04 -13.94 -1.67
N PHE A 229 20.25 -14.20 -2.13
CA PHE A 229 20.99 -15.43 -1.87
C PHE A 229 22.43 -15.12 -1.49
N ASP A 230 23.10 -16.04 -0.80
CA ASP A 230 24.57 -16.05 -0.81
C ASP A 230 25.10 -16.74 -2.08
N SER A 231 26.41 -16.71 -2.30
CA SER A 231 27.09 -17.37 -3.43
C SER A 231 26.82 -18.88 -3.52
N ASP A 232 26.45 -19.48 -2.40
CA ASP A 232 26.22 -20.90 -2.21
C ASP A 232 24.76 -21.33 -2.47
N GLY A 233 23.88 -20.36 -2.73
CA GLY A 233 22.46 -20.57 -3.01
C GLY A 233 21.57 -20.59 -1.77
N ARG A 234 22.09 -20.30 -0.58
CA ARG A 234 21.27 -20.16 0.63
C ARG A 234 20.45 -18.88 0.51
N PHE A 235 19.16 -18.99 0.79
CA PHE A 235 18.29 -17.83 0.82
C PHE A 235 18.60 -16.93 2.03
N LEU A 236 18.74 -15.63 1.80
CA LEU A 236 19.08 -14.63 2.81
C LEU A 236 17.90 -13.68 3.13
N GLY A 237 16.69 -14.06 2.73
CA GLY A 237 15.51 -13.20 2.78
C GLY A 237 15.34 -12.38 1.50
N GLU A 238 14.45 -11.40 1.55
CA GLU A 238 14.07 -10.56 0.42
C GLU A 238 14.64 -9.16 0.60
N PHE A 239 15.03 -8.51 -0.49
CA PHE A 239 15.25 -7.07 -0.52
C PHE A 239 13.95 -6.37 -0.89
N LEU A 240 13.48 -5.51 0.01
CA LEU A 240 12.24 -4.75 -0.11
C LEU A 240 12.60 -3.26 -0.18
N PRO A 241 12.76 -2.65 -1.37
CA PRO A 241 13.28 -1.28 -1.52
C PRO A 241 12.43 -0.21 -0.83
N LEU A 242 11.20 -0.57 -0.47
CA LEU A 242 10.19 0.26 0.17
C LEU A 242 9.93 -0.15 1.65
N ALA A 243 10.82 -0.90 2.30
CA ALA A 243 10.69 -1.33 3.70
C ALA A 243 11.80 -0.74 4.58
N SER A 244 11.51 -0.53 5.87
CA SER A 244 12.57 -0.21 6.85
C SER A 244 13.62 -1.30 6.96
N PRO A 245 14.88 -0.96 7.29
CA PRO A 245 15.90 -1.97 7.50
C PRO A 245 15.52 -3.02 8.55
N ALA A 246 14.81 -2.70 9.66
CA ALA A 246 14.33 -3.79 10.54
C ALA A 246 13.14 -4.55 9.98
N THR A 247 12.22 -3.92 9.23
CA THR A 247 11.17 -4.68 8.54
C THR A 247 11.78 -5.70 7.58
N MET A 248 12.89 -5.36 6.95
CA MET A 248 13.58 -6.22 6.00
C MET A 248 14.47 -7.28 6.67
N PHE A 249 15.27 -6.90 7.66
CA PHE A 249 16.34 -7.75 8.20
C PHE A 249 16.03 -8.36 9.56
N HIS A 250 15.05 -7.81 10.29
CA HIS A 250 14.61 -8.27 11.61
C HIS A 250 13.07 -8.35 11.69
N PRO A 251 12.39 -9.00 10.72
CA PRO A 251 10.93 -9.07 10.71
C PRO A 251 10.37 -9.75 11.97
N GLU A 252 11.14 -10.60 12.63
CA GLU A 252 10.84 -11.20 13.93
C GLU A 252 10.84 -10.21 15.10
N GLU A 253 11.32 -8.98 14.92
CA GLU A 253 11.27 -7.93 15.94
C GLU A 253 10.11 -6.96 15.72
N VAL A 254 9.65 -6.80 14.47
CA VAL A 254 8.71 -5.74 14.08
C VAL A 254 7.43 -6.22 13.42
N GLY A 255 7.40 -7.43 12.84
CA GLY A 255 6.28 -7.93 12.04
C GLY A 255 5.19 -8.63 12.85
N PHE A 256 4.01 -8.76 12.26
CA PHE A 256 2.97 -9.66 12.76
C PHE A 256 3.44 -11.11 12.69
N ALA A 257 3.01 -11.94 13.66
CA ALA A 257 3.24 -13.38 13.61
C ALA A 257 2.18 -14.05 12.74
N GLY A 258 2.59 -14.94 11.83
CA GLY A 258 1.69 -15.92 11.21
C GLY A 258 1.05 -16.82 12.28
N TYR A 259 -0.15 -17.34 12.04
CA TYR A 259 -0.89 -18.10 13.06
C TYR A 259 -0.10 -19.32 13.58
N ALA A 260 0.72 -19.97 12.74
CA ALA A 260 1.55 -21.10 13.14
C ALA A 260 2.60 -20.67 14.18
N GLU A 261 3.29 -19.57 13.93
CA GLU A 261 4.24 -18.99 14.88
C GLU A 261 3.56 -18.48 16.15
N LEU A 262 2.36 -17.89 16.01
CA LEU A 262 1.56 -17.46 17.15
C LEU A 262 1.18 -18.65 18.05
N LEU A 263 0.79 -19.78 17.47
CA LEU A 263 0.48 -21.02 18.20
C LEU A 263 1.73 -21.61 18.87
N ARG A 264 2.90 -21.66 18.20
CA ARG A 264 4.16 -22.08 18.84
C ARG A 264 4.45 -21.25 20.09
N ARG A 265 4.24 -19.92 20.02
CA ARG A 265 4.40 -19.01 21.17
C ARG A 265 3.40 -19.22 22.30
N MET A 266 2.25 -19.80 22.01
CA MET A 266 1.28 -20.24 23.01
C MET A 266 1.65 -21.61 23.62
N GLY A 267 2.76 -22.23 23.20
CA GLY A 267 3.13 -23.59 23.60
C GLY A 267 2.38 -24.68 22.84
N ARG A 268 1.81 -24.36 21.67
CA ARG A 268 0.92 -25.21 20.86
C ARG A 268 1.54 -25.60 19.52
N SER A 269 2.75 -26.16 19.58
CA SER A 269 3.54 -26.48 18.39
C SER A 269 2.91 -27.59 17.54
N ASP A 270 2.25 -28.57 18.15
CA ASP A 270 1.61 -29.67 17.42
C ASP A 270 0.36 -29.22 16.66
N GLU A 271 -0.35 -28.19 17.13
CA GLU A 271 -1.46 -27.58 16.41
C GLU A 271 -1.03 -26.72 15.22
N ALA A 272 0.25 -26.32 15.19
CA ALA A 272 0.84 -25.52 14.12
C ALA A 272 1.60 -26.36 13.07
N ARG A 273 2.18 -27.48 13.48
CA ARG A 273 3.08 -28.30 12.66
C ARG A 273 2.30 -29.14 11.63
N PRO A 274 2.48 -28.92 10.32
CA PRO A 274 1.84 -29.76 9.29
C PRO A 274 2.31 -31.22 9.39
N GLU A 275 1.38 -32.16 9.33
CA GLU A 275 1.62 -33.61 9.46
C GLU A 275 1.09 -34.38 8.24
N ALA A 276 -0.03 -33.95 7.67
CA ALA A 276 -0.63 -34.60 6.52
C ALA A 276 -1.23 -33.63 5.49
N ILE A 277 -1.21 -34.04 4.22
CA ILE A 277 -1.89 -33.38 3.10
C ILE A 277 -2.85 -34.38 2.46
N GLU A 278 -4.08 -33.97 2.24
CA GLU A 278 -5.14 -34.79 1.66
C GLU A 278 -5.57 -34.21 0.30
N PHE A 279 -5.73 -35.10 -0.67
CA PHE A 279 -6.25 -34.79 -2.01
C PHE A 279 -7.51 -35.61 -2.23
N GLN A 280 -8.54 -34.98 -2.80
CA GLN A 280 -9.78 -35.62 -3.25
C GLN A 280 -9.95 -35.46 -4.76
N GLY A 281 -10.58 -36.44 -5.40
CA GLY A 281 -10.77 -36.45 -6.86
C GLY A 281 -9.51 -36.85 -7.65
N VAL A 282 -8.58 -37.58 -7.04
CA VAL A 282 -7.41 -38.15 -7.73
C VAL A 282 -7.80 -39.48 -8.36
N SER A 283 -7.80 -39.55 -9.69
CA SER A 283 -8.00 -40.82 -10.41
C SER A 283 -6.94 -41.85 -10.03
N ASP A 284 -7.33 -43.13 -9.92
CA ASP A 284 -6.46 -44.26 -9.63
C ASP A 284 -5.67 -44.16 -8.31
N ALA A 285 -6.24 -43.50 -7.30
CA ALA A 285 -5.57 -43.26 -6.01
C ALA A 285 -5.00 -44.55 -5.39
N ARG A 286 -5.78 -45.66 -5.41
CA ARG A 286 -5.31 -46.97 -4.92
C ARG A 286 -4.10 -47.50 -5.69
N GLN A 287 -4.08 -47.34 -7.01
CA GLN A 287 -2.96 -47.81 -7.84
C GLN A 287 -1.70 -47.01 -7.55
N ILE A 288 -1.84 -45.68 -7.45
CA ILE A 288 -0.74 -44.79 -7.09
C ILE A 288 -0.19 -45.17 -5.71
N ALA A 289 -1.04 -45.30 -4.69
CA ALA A 289 -0.62 -45.70 -3.35
C ALA A 289 0.03 -47.09 -3.30
N ALA A 290 -0.51 -48.08 -4.02
CA ALA A 290 0.06 -49.42 -4.10
C ALA A 290 1.46 -49.42 -4.73
N ARG A 291 1.74 -48.55 -5.72
CA ARG A 291 3.09 -48.37 -6.25
C ARG A 291 4.04 -47.82 -5.19
N PHE A 292 3.63 -46.82 -4.42
CA PHE A 292 4.44 -46.28 -3.33
C PHE A 292 4.72 -47.29 -2.23
N ALA A 293 3.74 -48.14 -1.89
CA ALA A 293 3.90 -49.25 -0.95
C ALA A 293 4.92 -50.28 -1.44
N ARG A 294 5.04 -50.49 -2.76
CA ARG A 294 6.09 -51.33 -3.39
C ARG A 294 7.46 -50.64 -3.51
N GLY A 295 7.65 -49.48 -2.89
CA GLY A 295 8.94 -48.77 -2.87
C GLY A 295 9.16 -47.79 -4.02
N HIS A 296 8.21 -47.63 -4.95
CA HIS A 296 8.33 -46.59 -5.98
C HIS A 296 8.25 -45.20 -5.33
N ARG A 297 8.99 -44.24 -5.88
CA ARG A 297 9.03 -42.84 -5.43
C ARG A 297 8.76 -41.94 -6.63
N ASP A 298 7.50 -41.95 -7.08
CA ASP A 298 7.08 -41.27 -8.30
C ASP A 298 6.82 -39.75 -8.09
N LEU A 299 6.77 -39.30 -6.83
CA LEU A 299 6.55 -37.90 -6.43
C LEU A 299 7.72 -37.41 -5.58
N LYS A 300 7.98 -36.11 -5.67
CA LYS A 300 8.98 -35.39 -4.87
C LYS A 300 8.32 -34.24 -4.14
N LEU A 301 8.61 -34.14 -2.84
CA LEU A 301 8.20 -33.02 -1.99
C LEU A 301 9.43 -32.21 -1.64
N ARG A 302 9.40 -30.90 -1.90
CA ARG A 302 10.52 -29.99 -1.63
C ARG A 302 10.04 -28.81 -0.83
N ALA A 303 10.67 -28.56 0.32
CA ALA A 303 10.39 -27.35 1.08
C ALA A 303 11.27 -26.21 0.58
N SER A 304 10.72 -25.00 0.51
CA SER A 304 11.41 -23.82 -0.02
C SER A 304 11.13 -22.58 0.82
N PRO A 305 12.12 -21.71 1.06
CA PRO A 305 11.90 -20.44 1.72
C PRO A 305 11.40 -19.34 0.76
N PHE A 306 11.41 -19.58 -0.55
CA PHE A 306 10.94 -18.64 -1.59
C PHE A 306 9.95 -19.31 -2.55
N ALA A 307 9.05 -18.50 -3.15
CA ALA A 307 8.11 -18.96 -4.18
C ALA A 307 8.85 -19.30 -5.49
N PRO A 308 8.31 -20.15 -6.39
CA PRO A 308 8.92 -20.39 -7.70
C PRO A 308 9.19 -19.08 -8.46
N ILE A 309 10.45 -18.89 -8.88
CA ILE A 309 10.93 -17.68 -9.56
C ILE A 309 11.03 -17.94 -11.07
N ASP A 310 10.58 -16.98 -11.88
CA ASP A 310 10.76 -16.98 -13.33
C ASP A 310 12.22 -16.72 -13.72
N GLU A 311 12.66 -17.38 -14.78
CA GLU A 311 14.07 -17.33 -15.21
C GLU A 311 14.51 -15.95 -15.69
N SER A 312 13.56 -15.11 -16.16
CA SER A 312 13.85 -13.73 -16.54
C SER A 312 14.02 -12.76 -15.37
N SER A 313 13.75 -13.20 -14.13
CA SER A 313 13.99 -12.37 -12.96
C SER A 313 15.48 -12.22 -12.71
N LEU A 314 15.89 -11.04 -12.31
CA LEU A 314 17.15 -10.80 -11.61
C LEU A 314 16.95 -11.06 -10.11
N VAL A 315 18.00 -11.54 -9.46
CA VAL A 315 18.08 -11.78 -8.01
C VAL A 315 19.38 -11.20 -7.45
N LEU A 316 19.39 -10.88 -6.15
CA LEU A 316 20.61 -10.41 -5.48
C LEU A 316 21.40 -11.60 -4.96
N VAL A 317 22.70 -11.63 -5.27
CA VAL A 317 23.64 -12.65 -4.78
C VAL A 317 24.73 -11.96 -3.98
N GLN A 318 24.88 -12.35 -2.73
CA GLN A 318 25.95 -11.89 -1.85
C GLN A 318 27.17 -12.80 -1.99
N ASP A 319 28.29 -12.23 -2.41
CA ASP A 319 29.57 -12.90 -2.59
C ASP A 319 30.67 -12.06 -1.90
N ASN A 320 31.35 -12.64 -0.92
CA ASN A 320 32.42 -11.98 -0.14
C ASN A 320 32.00 -10.59 0.41
N GLY A 321 30.78 -10.51 0.92
CA GLY A 321 30.21 -9.26 1.47
C GLY A 321 29.74 -8.24 0.43
N ARG A 322 29.99 -8.47 -0.87
CA ARG A 322 29.47 -7.64 -1.97
C ARG A 322 28.14 -8.20 -2.46
N GLN A 323 27.22 -7.31 -2.80
CA GLN A 323 25.97 -7.68 -3.47
C GLN A 323 26.20 -7.66 -4.98
N ARG A 324 25.53 -8.53 -5.73
CA ARG A 324 25.51 -8.50 -7.20
C ARG A 324 24.11 -8.83 -7.70
N LEU A 325 23.64 -8.10 -8.70
CA LEU A 325 22.38 -8.41 -9.38
C LEU A 325 22.61 -9.38 -10.55
N VAL A 326 22.03 -10.59 -10.48
CA VAL A 326 22.31 -11.70 -11.41
C VAL A 326 21.02 -12.27 -12.00
N PRO A 327 20.96 -12.64 -13.30
CA PRO A 327 19.85 -13.40 -13.86
C PRO A 327 19.62 -14.73 -13.12
N PHE A 328 18.38 -14.94 -12.68
CA PHE A 328 18.01 -16.14 -11.93
C PHE A 328 18.23 -17.41 -12.74
N GLU A 329 18.00 -17.39 -14.05
CA GLU A 329 18.33 -18.50 -14.96
C GLU A 329 19.74 -19.08 -14.71
N LYS A 330 20.75 -18.19 -14.56
CA LYS A 330 22.16 -18.56 -14.36
C LYS A 330 22.45 -19.05 -12.95
N PHE A 331 21.62 -18.67 -11.96
CA PHE A 331 21.83 -18.98 -10.54
C PHE A 331 20.89 -20.09 -10.02
N ARG A 332 19.86 -20.44 -10.79
CA ARG A 332 18.77 -21.34 -10.43
C ARG A 332 19.24 -22.68 -9.90
N SER A 333 20.22 -23.31 -10.56
CA SER A 333 20.77 -24.61 -10.16
C SER A 333 21.42 -24.55 -8.78
N THR A 334 22.17 -23.48 -8.50
CA THR A 334 22.81 -23.23 -7.19
C THR A 334 21.77 -23.03 -6.10
N ALA A 335 20.76 -22.19 -6.33
CA ALA A 335 19.67 -21.97 -5.38
C ALA A 335 18.86 -23.25 -5.12
N TRP A 336 18.50 -23.98 -6.17
CA TRP A 336 17.66 -25.19 -6.05
C TRP A 336 18.37 -26.35 -5.35
N ARG A 337 19.70 -26.44 -5.43
CA ARG A 337 20.50 -27.44 -4.72
C ARG A 337 20.43 -27.31 -3.19
N ARG A 338 20.10 -26.11 -2.68
CA ARG A 338 19.95 -25.85 -1.24
C ARG A 338 18.55 -26.16 -0.70
N LEU A 339 17.59 -26.48 -1.57
CA LEU A 339 16.23 -26.77 -1.17
C LEU A 339 16.13 -28.22 -0.63
N PRO A 340 15.70 -28.42 0.64
CA PRO A 340 15.58 -29.76 1.19
C PRO A 340 14.42 -30.52 0.53
N GLU A 341 14.74 -31.73 0.08
CA GLU A 341 13.73 -32.74 -0.25
C GLU A 341 13.21 -33.35 1.05
N LEU A 342 11.89 -33.45 1.19
CA LEU A 342 11.27 -34.09 2.34
C LEU A 342 11.27 -35.60 2.10
N THR A 343 11.82 -36.35 3.06
CA THR A 343 11.92 -37.82 3.01
C THR A 343 11.15 -38.46 4.17
N GLY A 344 10.82 -39.75 4.05
CA GLY A 344 10.21 -40.53 5.12
C GLY A 344 8.70 -40.34 5.29
N TRP A 345 8.07 -39.51 4.44
CA TRP A 345 6.62 -39.44 4.32
C TRP A 345 6.07 -40.68 3.60
N ARG A 346 4.76 -40.92 3.78
CA ARG A 346 4.04 -42.05 3.16
C ARG A 346 2.94 -41.51 2.26
N LEU A 347 2.63 -42.27 1.21
CA LEU A 347 1.48 -42.03 0.35
C LEU A 347 0.50 -43.20 0.49
N GLU A 348 -0.71 -42.88 0.92
CA GLU A 348 -1.77 -43.86 1.16
C GLU A 348 -3.02 -43.43 0.41
N ALA A 349 -3.80 -44.40 -0.06
CA ALA A 349 -5.13 -44.14 -0.60
C ALA A 349 -6.13 -44.23 0.56
N THR A 350 -6.90 -43.16 0.79
CA THR A 350 -7.96 -43.15 1.81
C THR A 350 -9.31 -43.56 1.23
N SER A 351 -9.43 -43.57 -0.10
CA SER A 351 -10.57 -44.07 -0.88
C SER A 351 -10.09 -44.38 -2.31
N ASP A 352 -11.01 -44.71 -3.22
CA ASP A 352 -10.70 -44.94 -4.65
C ASP A 352 -10.22 -43.68 -5.37
N ASP A 353 -10.60 -42.51 -4.84
CA ASP A 353 -10.39 -41.20 -5.45
C ASP A 353 -9.63 -40.22 -4.54
N SER A 354 -9.06 -40.68 -3.42
CA SER A 354 -8.40 -39.81 -2.45
C SER A 354 -7.04 -40.33 -2.03
N LEU A 355 -6.07 -39.43 -2.01
CA LEU A 355 -4.70 -39.67 -1.57
C LEU A 355 -4.40 -38.88 -0.31
N ARG A 356 -3.64 -39.49 0.59
CA ARG A 356 -3.09 -38.85 1.78
C ARG A 356 -1.58 -39.00 1.80
N ILE A 357 -0.90 -37.86 1.93
CA ILE A 357 0.52 -37.79 2.27
C ILE A 357 0.60 -37.60 3.79
N SER A 358 1.28 -38.49 4.51
CA SER A 358 1.43 -38.46 5.98
C SER A 358 2.90 -38.51 6.41
N GLY A 359 3.20 -38.16 7.66
CA GLY A 359 4.57 -38.12 8.17
C GLY A 359 5.38 -36.94 7.61
N LEU A 360 4.72 -35.82 7.34
CA LEU A 360 5.37 -34.63 6.78
C LEU A 360 6.30 -33.98 7.80
N LYS A 361 7.59 -33.99 7.50
CA LYS A 361 8.61 -33.24 8.27
C LYS A 361 8.90 -31.92 7.57
N TRP A 362 7.92 -31.01 7.53
CA TRP A 362 8.09 -29.68 6.92
C TRP A 362 8.93 -28.77 7.85
N PRO A 363 10.17 -28.40 7.49
CA PRO A 363 11.03 -27.61 8.38
C PRO A 363 10.47 -26.22 8.72
N ASP A 364 10.83 -25.72 9.89
CA ASP A 364 10.57 -24.34 10.30
C ASP A 364 11.34 -23.35 9.40
N GLY A 365 10.83 -22.12 9.25
CA GLY A 365 11.43 -21.10 8.38
C GLY A 365 11.29 -21.35 6.87
N LEU A 366 10.82 -22.52 6.41
CA LEU A 366 10.55 -22.80 5.00
C LEU A 366 9.06 -22.57 4.69
N ARG A 367 8.73 -21.45 4.06
CA ARG A 367 7.34 -20.99 3.81
C ARG A 367 6.56 -21.83 2.80
N PHE A 368 7.21 -22.42 1.80
CA PHE A 368 6.55 -23.08 0.68
C PHE A 368 6.85 -24.58 0.66
N LEU A 369 5.86 -25.37 0.22
CA LEU A 369 6.03 -26.76 -0.16
C LEU A 369 5.71 -26.93 -1.64
N TRP A 370 6.62 -27.57 -2.38
CA TRP A 370 6.44 -27.90 -3.79
C TRP A 370 6.23 -29.39 -3.94
N LEU A 371 5.17 -29.78 -4.64
CA LEU A 371 4.92 -31.15 -5.06
C LEU A 371 5.18 -31.27 -6.56
N GLU A 372 6.11 -32.16 -6.91
CA GLU A 372 6.66 -32.34 -8.25
C GLU A 372 6.65 -33.83 -8.65
N ALA A 373 6.72 -34.12 -9.95
CA ALA A 373 7.02 -35.46 -10.44
C ALA A 373 8.51 -35.81 -10.22
N ALA A 374 8.79 -37.03 -9.75
CA ALA A 374 10.15 -37.55 -9.59
C ALA A 374 10.57 -38.51 -10.71
N THR A 375 9.60 -39.12 -11.40
CA THR A 375 9.80 -40.14 -12.44
C THR A 375 8.88 -39.88 -13.63
N ASP A 376 9.10 -40.57 -14.76
CA ASP A 376 8.19 -40.51 -15.91
C ASP A 376 6.79 -41.05 -15.61
N HIS A 377 6.65 -41.97 -14.65
CA HIS A 377 5.33 -42.35 -14.15
C HIS A 377 4.71 -41.22 -13.32
N GLY A 378 5.51 -40.58 -12.46
CA GLY A 378 5.11 -39.39 -11.71
C GLY A 378 4.56 -38.28 -12.59
N ARG A 379 5.16 -38.06 -13.76
CA ARG A 379 4.71 -37.07 -14.76
C ARG A 379 3.27 -37.30 -15.23
N LYS A 380 2.78 -38.55 -15.17
CA LYS A 380 1.42 -38.94 -15.57
C LYS A 380 0.40 -38.81 -14.42
N ILE A 381 0.86 -38.71 -13.18
CA ILE A 381 -0.04 -38.53 -12.02
C ILE A 381 -0.72 -37.17 -12.17
N SER A 382 -2.05 -37.17 -12.08
CA SER A 382 -2.86 -35.96 -12.16
C SER A 382 -3.45 -35.61 -10.81
N LEU A 383 -3.28 -34.36 -10.38
CA LEU A 383 -3.80 -33.86 -9.12
C LEU A 383 -4.89 -32.80 -9.36
N PRO A 384 -5.76 -32.54 -8.36
CA PRO A 384 -6.81 -31.54 -8.50
C PRO A 384 -6.28 -30.16 -8.84
N ALA A 385 -6.88 -29.51 -9.83
CA ALA A 385 -6.55 -28.15 -10.24
C ALA A 385 -6.70 -27.13 -9.09
N ILE A 386 -7.62 -27.41 -8.16
CA ILE A 386 -7.86 -26.57 -6.99
C ILE A 386 -6.81 -26.75 -5.89
N GLY A 387 -5.96 -27.78 -5.95
CA GLY A 387 -4.98 -28.13 -4.92
C GLY A 387 -5.51 -29.15 -3.89
N PRO A 388 -4.83 -29.30 -2.73
CA PRO A 388 -5.25 -30.17 -1.64
C PRO A 388 -6.65 -29.82 -1.13
N SER A 389 -7.38 -30.84 -0.67
CA SER A 389 -8.68 -30.68 0.00
C SER A 389 -8.52 -30.35 1.48
N ALA A 390 -7.42 -30.80 2.11
CA ALA A 390 -7.08 -30.45 3.48
C ALA A 390 -5.56 -30.54 3.73
N VAL A 391 -5.08 -29.74 4.67
CA VAL A 391 -3.80 -29.93 5.35
C VAL A 391 -4.11 -30.09 6.83
N ARG A 392 -3.49 -31.07 7.49
CA ARG A 392 -3.70 -31.34 8.92
C ARG A 392 -2.42 -31.15 9.70
N ALA A 393 -2.56 -30.62 10.91
CA ALA A 393 -1.48 -30.51 11.86
C ALA A 393 -1.23 -31.85 12.59
N ALA A 394 -0.12 -31.94 13.31
CA ALA A 394 0.22 -33.11 14.13
C ALA A 394 -0.83 -33.38 15.22
N ALA A 395 -1.45 -32.34 15.78
CA ALA A 395 -2.57 -32.45 16.71
C ALA A 395 -3.92 -32.81 16.04
N GLY A 396 -3.96 -32.97 14.71
CA GLY A 396 -5.13 -33.41 13.95
C GLY A 396 -6.08 -32.30 13.48
N ASN A 397 -5.97 -31.08 14.00
CA ASN A 397 -6.72 -29.91 13.52
C ASN A 397 -6.33 -29.56 12.07
N ARG A 398 -7.26 -28.94 11.34
CA ARG A 398 -7.00 -28.47 9.97
C ARG A 398 -6.16 -27.19 9.95
N LEU A 399 -5.31 -27.08 8.95
CA LEU A 399 -4.53 -25.90 8.59
C LEU A 399 -5.12 -25.34 7.28
N GLY A 400 -6.06 -24.42 7.40
CA GLY A 400 -6.87 -23.91 6.28
C GLY A 400 -6.50 -22.50 5.80
N ARG A 401 -5.80 -21.70 6.63
CA ARG A 401 -5.33 -20.36 6.25
C ARG A 401 -4.03 -20.43 5.43
N LEU A 402 -4.11 -21.10 4.28
CA LEU A 402 -3.01 -21.34 3.35
C LEU A 402 -3.36 -20.75 1.98
N VAL A 403 -2.34 -20.59 1.12
CA VAL A 403 -2.51 -20.28 -0.30
C VAL A 403 -1.99 -21.43 -1.14
N GLN A 404 -2.75 -21.85 -2.14
CA GLN A 404 -2.37 -22.94 -3.04
C GLN A 404 -2.57 -22.55 -4.50
N TYR A 405 -1.61 -22.91 -5.35
CA TYR A 405 -1.65 -22.62 -6.78
C TYR A 405 -0.70 -23.54 -7.56
N TRP A 406 -0.86 -23.54 -8.88
CA TRP A 406 0.02 -24.26 -9.79
C TRP A 406 1.04 -23.33 -10.42
N SER A 407 2.33 -23.66 -10.24
CA SER A 407 3.40 -23.12 -11.07
C SER A 407 3.50 -23.99 -12.33
N LEU A 408 2.93 -23.48 -13.42
CA LEU A 408 2.88 -24.16 -14.70
C LEU A 408 4.25 -24.12 -15.38
N ALA A 409 4.56 -25.19 -16.09
CA ALA A 409 5.79 -25.36 -16.86
C ALA A 409 5.62 -24.82 -18.28
N GLY A 410 6.73 -24.43 -18.90
CA GLY A 410 6.74 -23.82 -20.23
C GLY A 410 7.21 -22.36 -20.21
N ASP A 411 7.47 -21.88 -21.42
CA ASP A 411 8.03 -20.56 -21.72
C ASP A 411 7.00 -19.59 -22.32
N ASP A 412 5.79 -20.06 -22.57
CA ASP A 412 4.69 -19.18 -22.96
C ASP A 412 4.34 -18.22 -21.84
N GLN A 413 3.76 -17.08 -22.20
CA GLN A 413 3.47 -16.01 -21.26
C GLN A 413 2.53 -16.46 -20.13
N ALA A 414 1.56 -17.34 -20.39
CA ALA A 414 0.60 -17.78 -19.39
C ALA A 414 1.26 -18.69 -18.35
N ALA A 415 2.09 -19.65 -18.79
CA ALA A 415 2.86 -20.51 -17.90
C ALA A 415 3.84 -19.70 -17.06
N ARG A 416 4.62 -18.83 -17.71
CA ARG A 416 5.57 -17.93 -17.04
C ARG A 416 4.88 -17.08 -15.99
N ASN A 417 3.69 -16.53 -16.28
CA ASN A 417 2.89 -15.72 -15.35
C ASN A 417 2.55 -16.39 -14.02
N THR A 418 2.70 -17.71 -13.89
CA THR A 418 2.46 -18.44 -12.63
C THR A 418 3.67 -18.51 -11.68
N ARG A 419 4.76 -17.77 -11.96
CA ARG A 419 5.98 -17.70 -11.14
C ARG A 419 6.26 -16.26 -10.72
N ILE A 420 6.91 -15.99 -9.59
CA ILE A 420 7.26 -14.62 -9.23
C ILE A 420 8.40 -14.06 -10.10
N VAL A 421 8.47 -12.73 -10.21
CA VAL A 421 9.52 -11.96 -10.88
C VAL A 421 9.79 -10.74 -10.02
N GLY A 422 11.00 -10.64 -9.46
CA GLY A 422 11.42 -9.46 -8.71
C GLY A 422 11.71 -8.29 -9.66
N ILE A 423 12.89 -8.31 -10.28
CA ILE A 423 13.28 -7.33 -11.31
C ILE A 423 13.50 -8.06 -12.65
N PRO A 424 12.60 -7.96 -13.63
CA PRO A 424 12.90 -8.31 -15.02
C PRO A 424 13.56 -7.14 -15.76
N PHE A 425 14.20 -7.42 -16.88
CA PHE A 425 14.72 -6.38 -17.78
C PHE A 425 13.64 -5.43 -18.32
N SER A 426 12.36 -5.86 -18.37
CA SER A 426 11.24 -4.98 -18.73
C SER A 426 10.92 -3.93 -17.66
N GLY A 427 11.44 -4.06 -16.44
CA GLY A 427 11.16 -3.15 -15.32
C GLY A 427 9.76 -3.26 -14.73
N MET A 428 8.97 -4.23 -15.18
CA MET A 428 7.72 -4.66 -14.54
C MET A 428 8.01 -5.52 -13.31
N TYR A 429 7.00 -6.10 -12.68
CA TYR A 429 7.20 -7.06 -11.58
C TYR A 429 6.06 -8.07 -11.59
N ARG A 430 6.25 -9.19 -10.89
CA ARG A 430 5.20 -10.18 -10.67
C ARG A 430 5.34 -10.81 -9.29
N THR A 431 4.37 -10.61 -8.43
CA THR A 431 4.44 -11.06 -7.03
C THR A 431 3.60 -12.32 -6.81
N GLU A 432 3.60 -12.89 -5.61
CA GLU A 432 2.82 -14.10 -5.31
C GLU A 432 1.34 -13.89 -5.59
N PHE A 433 0.80 -12.71 -5.29
CA PHE A 433 -0.58 -12.35 -5.61
C PHE A 433 -0.87 -12.52 -7.12
N GLN A 434 0.00 -11.98 -7.98
CA GLN A 434 -0.16 -12.06 -9.43
C GLN A 434 0.08 -13.49 -9.96
N ALA A 435 1.03 -14.22 -9.38
CA ALA A 435 1.31 -15.61 -9.75
C ALA A 435 0.13 -16.55 -9.46
N VAL A 436 -0.50 -16.39 -8.29
CA VAL A 436 -1.70 -17.15 -7.89
C VAL A 436 -2.89 -16.80 -8.78
N GLU A 437 -3.11 -15.51 -9.05
CA GLU A 437 -4.16 -15.05 -9.97
C GLU A 437 -3.98 -15.59 -11.40
N ALA A 438 -2.74 -15.55 -11.91
CA ALA A 438 -2.40 -16.09 -13.23
C ALA A 438 -2.61 -17.60 -13.30
N SER A 439 -2.28 -18.33 -12.23
CA SER A 439 -2.50 -19.76 -12.13
C SER A 439 -3.99 -20.11 -12.25
N HIS A 440 -4.85 -19.45 -11.47
CA HIS A 440 -6.30 -19.65 -11.58
C HIS A 440 -6.84 -19.26 -12.96
N ALA A 441 -6.37 -18.15 -13.55
CA ALA A 441 -6.79 -17.73 -14.88
C ALA A 441 -6.41 -18.74 -15.96
N ALA A 442 -5.19 -19.28 -15.91
CA ALA A 442 -4.73 -20.32 -16.84
C ALA A 442 -5.56 -21.61 -16.71
N LEU A 443 -5.80 -22.08 -15.48
CA LEU A 443 -6.60 -23.28 -15.23
C LEU A 443 -8.08 -23.11 -15.57
N LEU A 444 -8.64 -21.92 -15.37
CA LEU A 444 -9.99 -21.60 -15.80
C LEU A 444 -10.12 -21.68 -17.33
N LYS A 445 -9.12 -21.15 -18.06
CA LYS A 445 -9.10 -21.17 -19.53
C LYS A 445 -9.05 -22.59 -20.10
N THR A 446 -8.34 -23.52 -19.44
CA THR A 446 -8.28 -24.92 -19.92
C THR A 446 -9.52 -25.73 -19.58
N GLY A 447 -10.31 -25.30 -18.58
CA GLY A 447 -11.48 -26.04 -18.09
C GLY A 447 -11.14 -27.34 -17.35
N LYS A 448 -9.86 -27.72 -17.25
CA LYS A 448 -9.44 -29.00 -16.66
C LYS A 448 -9.62 -29.01 -15.15
N THR A 449 -10.25 -30.05 -14.61
CA THR A 449 -10.42 -30.28 -13.17
C THR A 449 -9.20 -30.95 -12.53
N LEU A 450 -8.42 -31.67 -13.35
CA LEU A 450 -7.16 -32.31 -12.98
C LEU A 450 -6.00 -31.74 -13.79
N VAL A 451 -4.85 -31.61 -13.16
CA VAL A 451 -3.61 -31.12 -13.75
C VAL A 451 -2.59 -32.27 -13.68
N PRO A 452 -2.14 -32.80 -14.82
CA PRO A 452 -1.05 -33.77 -14.83
C PRO A 452 0.22 -33.09 -14.32
N LEU A 453 0.99 -33.79 -13.49
CA LEU A 453 2.19 -33.20 -12.89
C LEU A 453 3.22 -32.81 -13.94
N GLU A 454 3.43 -33.63 -14.99
CA GLU A 454 4.39 -33.36 -16.07
C GLU A 454 5.66 -32.66 -15.54
N GLN A 455 5.87 -31.40 -15.90
CA GLN A 455 6.89 -30.52 -15.33
C GLN A 455 6.30 -29.40 -14.45
N HIS A 456 4.99 -29.37 -14.28
CA HIS A 456 4.26 -28.48 -13.39
C HIS A 456 4.58 -28.75 -11.92
N ARG A 457 4.30 -27.75 -11.08
CA ARG A 457 4.45 -27.87 -9.63
C ARG A 457 3.21 -27.36 -8.94
N LEU A 458 2.69 -28.15 -8.01
CA LEU A 458 1.72 -27.66 -7.05
C LEU A 458 2.47 -26.98 -5.91
N VAL A 459 2.10 -25.73 -5.60
CA VAL A 459 2.71 -24.91 -4.56
C VAL A 459 1.71 -24.72 -3.43
N ILE A 460 2.14 -25.03 -2.21
CA ILE A 460 1.41 -24.74 -0.97
C ILE A 460 2.22 -23.72 -0.18
N ASP A 461 1.65 -22.54 0.04
CA ASP A 461 2.20 -21.45 0.83
C ASP A 461 1.50 -21.40 2.19
N ARG A 462 2.25 -21.62 3.27
CA ARG A 462 1.72 -21.57 4.63
C ARG A 462 1.74 -20.18 5.26
N GLY A 463 2.26 -19.18 4.54
CA GLY A 463 2.53 -17.85 5.04
C GLY A 463 3.89 -17.76 5.71
N ALA A 464 4.43 -16.54 5.77
CA ALA A 464 5.65 -16.25 6.50
C ALA A 464 5.40 -16.38 8.01
N ASP A 465 6.41 -16.84 8.76
CA ASP A 465 6.37 -16.83 10.23
C ASP A 465 6.22 -15.38 10.74
N TRP A 466 6.87 -14.43 10.05
CA TRP A 466 6.84 -12.99 10.32
C TRP A 466 6.44 -12.24 9.06
N SER A 467 5.35 -11.46 9.11
CA SER A 467 4.94 -10.64 7.96
C SER A 467 5.76 -9.35 7.90
N VAL A 468 6.36 -9.11 6.74
CA VAL A 468 7.05 -7.85 6.40
C VAL A 468 6.07 -6.77 5.95
N GLU A 469 4.86 -7.16 5.57
CA GLU A 469 3.80 -6.28 5.09
C GLU A 469 2.97 -5.67 6.23
N MET A 470 2.99 -6.28 7.41
CA MET A 470 2.18 -5.89 8.57
C MET A 470 3.07 -5.69 9.80
N VAL A 471 3.25 -4.42 10.18
CA VAL A 471 4.09 -4.02 11.32
C VAL A 471 3.30 -4.05 12.64
N ASP A 472 3.84 -4.75 13.64
CA ASP A 472 3.32 -4.88 15.00
C ASP A 472 3.80 -3.74 15.92
N PHE A 473 2.99 -2.70 16.04
CA PHE A 473 3.26 -1.60 16.98
C PHE A 473 3.05 -1.95 18.46
N GLU A 474 2.63 -3.18 18.82
CA GLU A 474 2.81 -3.65 20.20
C GLU A 474 4.31 -3.83 20.52
N GLN A 475 5.16 -4.06 19.51
CA GLN A 475 6.60 -4.22 19.68
C GLN A 475 7.32 -2.87 19.84
N PRO A 476 8.24 -2.73 20.83
CA PRO A 476 9.01 -1.51 21.02
C PRO A 476 9.86 -1.13 19.80
N ARG A 477 10.53 -2.09 19.16
CA ARG A 477 11.40 -1.86 18.00
C ARG A 477 10.63 -1.17 16.86
N ALA A 478 9.45 -1.69 16.51
CA ALA A 478 8.59 -1.11 15.48
C ALA A 478 8.22 0.36 15.76
N ARG A 479 7.88 0.69 17.02
CA ARG A 479 7.58 2.07 17.42
C ARG A 479 8.82 2.97 17.38
N GLN A 480 9.97 2.47 17.84
CA GLN A 480 11.22 3.23 17.82
C GLN A 480 11.61 3.64 16.40
N GLU A 481 11.50 2.73 15.42
CA GLU A 481 11.80 3.05 14.03
C GLU A 481 10.85 4.10 13.46
N ALA A 482 9.54 3.93 13.66
CA ALA A 482 8.56 4.91 13.20
C ALA A 482 8.81 6.31 13.80
N LEU A 483 9.15 6.38 15.09
CA LEU A 483 9.48 7.64 15.75
C LEU A 483 10.74 8.29 15.18
N ALA A 484 11.78 7.50 14.87
CA ALA A 484 13.03 7.99 14.32
C ALA A 484 12.84 8.54 12.90
N GLU A 485 12.08 7.84 12.06
CA GLU A 485 11.73 8.25 10.71
C GLU A 485 10.88 9.53 10.68
N ILE A 486 9.90 9.65 11.60
CA ILE A 486 9.11 10.86 11.77
C ILE A 486 9.99 12.00 12.31
N ALA A 487 10.88 11.73 13.27
CA ALA A 487 11.77 12.73 13.85
C ALA A 487 12.71 13.36 12.81
N THR A 488 13.18 12.57 11.85
CA THR A 488 14.04 13.05 10.76
C THR A 488 13.33 14.12 9.93
N GLN A 489 12.05 13.91 9.60
CA GLN A 489 11.25 14.89 8.86
C GLN A 489 10.89 16.10 9.74
N MET A 490 10.47 15.87 10.98
CA MET A 490 10.11 16.93 11.93
C MET A 490 11.29 17.82 12.37
N ALA A 491 12.54 17.43 12.06
CA ALA A 491 13.72 18.26 12.27
C ALA A 491 13.86 19.36 11.22
N GLU A 492 13.24 19.21 10.05
CA GLU A 492 13.31 20.17 8.95
C GLU A 492 12.28 21.32 9.18
N PRO A 493 12.63 22.60 8.95
CA PRO A 493 11.83 23.75 9.39
C PRO A 493 10.40 23.83 8.82
N ALA A 494 10.14 23.20 7.68
CA ALA A 494 8.83 23.19 7.03
C ALA A 494 7.80 22.33 7.78
N TRP A 495 8.24 21.35 8.58
CA TRP A 495 7.40 20.29 9.12
C TRP A 495 7.01 20.58 10.58
N ASP A 496 5.72 20.80 10.82
CA ASP A 496 5.21 21.21 12.14
C ASP A 496 4.04 20.36 12.65
N GLU A 497 3.61 19.35 11.89
CA GLU A 497 2.45 18.52 12.21
C GLU A 497 2.67 17.05 11.81
N ILE A 498 2.15 16.13 12.63
CA ILE A 498 2.13 14.69 12.37
C ILE A 498 0.71 14.25 12.04
N PHE A 499 0.56 13.54 10.92
CA PHE A 499 -0.70 13.00 10.43
C PHE A 499 -0.60 11.48 10.34
N ILE A 500 -1.26 10.77 11.27
CA ILE A 500 -1.29 9.31 11.29
C ILE A 500 -2.48 8.83 10.46
N ASN A 501 -2.20 8.27 9.28
CA ASN A 501 -3.25 7.74 8.41
C ASN A 501 -3.28 6.22 8.51
N THR A 502 -4.33 5.67 9.12
CA THR A 502 -4.41 4.24 9.45
C THR A 502 -4.97 3.37 8.31
N ARG A 503 -5.05 3.93 7.11
CA ARG A 503 -5.32 3.22 5.86
C ARG A 503 -4.17 2.26 5.53
N SER A 504 -4.43 1.27 4.68
CA SER A 504 -3.47 0.26 4.23
C SER A 504 -3.80 -0.23 2.82
N HIS A 505 -2.76 -0.50 2.02
CA HIS A 505 -2.88 -1.18 0.72
C HIS A 505 -2.73 -2.70 0.83
N THR A 506 -2.63 -3.26 2.04
CA THR A 506 -2.19 -4.65 2.24
C THR A 506 -3.32 -5.66 2.01
N GLN A 507 -3.44 -6.12 0.77
CA GLN A 507 -4.09 -7.38 0.42
C GLN A 507 -3.04 -8.33 -0.15
N LEU A 508 -2.82 -9.48 0.50
CA LEU A 508 -1.85 -10.49 0.05
C LEU A 508 -2.51 -11.54 -0.85
N ALA A 509 -1.73 -12.54 -1.26
CA ALA A 509 -2.21 -13.62 -2.10
C ALA A 509 -3.39 -14.38 -1.47
N ALA A 510 -4.32 -14.84 -2.31
CA ALA A 510 -5.48 -15.63 -1.91
C ALA A 510 -5.73 -16.74 -2.95
N SER A 511 -6.00 -17.95 -2.48
CA SER A 511 -6.57 -19.03 -3.31
C SER A 511 -7.98 -19.43 -2.91
N THR A 512 -8.49 -18.83 -1.83
CA THR A 512 -9.78 -19.15 -1.22
C THR A 512 -10.65 -17.90 -1.18
N GLY A 513 -11.94 -18.08 -1.44
CA GLY A 513 -12.96 -17.06 -1.34
C GLY A 513 -14.09 -17.47 -0.42
N ASP A 514 -14.79 -16.47 0.12
CA ASP A 514 -16.02 -16.65 0.90
C ASP A 514 -17.19 -15.96 0.19
N GLY A 515 -18.33 -16.63 0.10
CA GLY A 515 -19.49 -16.16 -0.63
C GLY A 515 -20.77 -16.78 -0.09
N LEU A 516 -21.89 -16.55 -0.77
CA LEU A 516 -23.18 -17.11 -0.31
C LEU A 516 -23.19 -18.65 -0.29
N ARG A 517 -22.29 -19.30 -1.03
CA ARG A 517 -22.10 -20.75 -1.07
C ARG A 517 -21.11 -21.27 -0.02
N GLY A 518 -20.63 -20.41 0.88
CA GLY A 518 -19.61 -20.71 1.88
C GLY A 518 -18.19 -20.60 1.34
N ILE A 519 -17.23 -21.16 2.09
CA ILE A 519 -15.82 -21.11 1.73
C ILE A 519 -15.52 -22.09 0.59
N SER A 520 -14.85 -21.61 -0.46
CA SER A 520 -14.41 -22.45 -1.58
C SER A 520 -13.17 -21.87 -2.26
N SER A 521 -12.54 -22.63 -3.16
CA SER A 521 -11.43 -22.09 -3.95
C SER A 521 -11.92 -20.98 -4.88
N ILE A 522 -11.06 -20.02 -5.14
CA ILE A 522 -11.33 -18.93 -6.10
C ILE A 522 -11.62 -19.49 -7.50
N LEU A 523 -10.91 -20.55 -7.89
CA LEU A 523 -11.12 -21.22 -9.17
C LEU A 523 -12.54 -21.79 -9.29
N GLU A 524 -13.07 -22.44 -8.25
CA GLU A 524 -14.44 -22.97 -8.26
C GLU A 524 -15.50 -21.87 -8.36
N TYR A 525 -15.29 -20.77 -7.64
CA TYR A 525 -16.16 -19.60 -7.79
C TYR A 525 -16.16 -19.09 -9.23
N ARG A 526 -14.99 -18.95 -9.86
CA ARG A 526 -14.85 -18.47 -11.24
C ARG A 526 -15.44 -19.42 -12.28
N ARG A 527 -15.30 -20.73 -12.12
CA ARG A 527 -15.95 -21.75 -12.97
C ARG A 527 -17.47 -21.59 -13.02
N ARG A 528 -18.07 -21.07 -11.94
CA ARG A 528 -19.51 -20.80 -11.82
C ARG A 528 -19.89 -19.39 -12.30
N GLY A 529 -19.02 -18.69 -13.01
CA GLY A 529 -19.23 -17.30 -13.42
C GLY A 529 -19.08 -16.27 -12.30
N GLY A 530 -18.53 -16.68 -11.16
CA GLY A 530 -18.25 -15.81 -10.03
C GLY A 530 -17.04 -14.91 -10.25
N PHE A 531 -17.04 -13.76 -9.59
CA PHE A 531 -15.91 -12.83 -9.54
C PHE A 531 -15.87 -12.16 -8.18
N SER A 532 -14.73 -11.58 -7.82
CA SER A 532 -14.54 -10.92 -6.52
C SER A 532 -15.36 -9.63 -6.45
N ARG A 533 -16.16 -9.45 -5.39
CA ARG A 533 -17.00 -8.24 -5.19
C ARG A 533 -16.62 -7.40 -3.97
N GLY A 534 -15.39 -7.53 -3.48
CA GLY A 534 -14.98 -6.85 -2.24
C GLY A 534 -15.80 -7.38 -1.06
N ASP A 535 -16.45 -6.49 -0.30
CA ASP A 535 -17.06 -6.79 1.01
C ASP A 535 -18.51 -7.34 0.95
N GLN A 536 -19.12 -7.52 -0.23
CA GLN A 536 -20.47 -8.11 -0.35
C GLN A 536 -20.61 -9.03 -1.57
N PRO A 537 -20.51 -10.36 -1.40
CA PRO A 537 -20.84 -11.33 -2.43
C PRO A 537 -22.36 -11.41 -2.66
N THR A 538 -22.77 -11.40 -3.92
CA THR A 538 -24.15 -11.67 -4.35
C THR A 538 -24.15 -12.79 -5.37
N GLY A 539 -25.09 -13.73 -5.31
CA GLY A 539 -25.12 -14.87 -6.23
C GLY A 539 -23.84 -15.72 -6.17
N ASN A 540 -23.08 -15.74 -7.26
CA ASN A 540 -21.83 -16.50 -7.39
C ASN A 540 -20.57 -15.68 -7.06
N HIS A 541 -20.68 -14.42 -6.62
CA HIS A 541 -19.52 -13.60 -6.26
C HIS A 541 -18.96 -13.99 -4.88
N TYR A 542 -17.72 -13.60 -4.62
CA TYR A 542 -16.99 -13.93 -3.39
C TYR A 542 -16.13 -12.74 -2.88
N THR A 543 -15.70 -12.83 -1.62
CA THR A 543 -14.68 -11.98 -1.00
C THR A 543 -13.38 -12.77 -0.91
N HIS A 544 -12.24 -12.14 -1.24
CA HIS A 544 -10.93 -12.80 -1.14
C HIS A 544 -10.55 -13.06 0.33
N LEU A 545 -10.17 -14.29 0.64
CA LEU A 545 -9.57 -14.66 1.93
C LEU A 545 -8.05 -14.72 1.77
N ALA A 546 -7.44 -13.54 1.78
CA ALA A 546 -6.00 -13.40 1.60
C ALA A 546 -5.21 -13.69 2.88
N ILE A 547 -3.96 -14.14 2.71
CA ILE A 547 -3.11 -14.66 3.79
C ILE A 547 -2.72 -13.60 4.84
N ASP A 548 -2.93 -12.30 4.59
CA ASP A 548 -2.80 -11.24 5.60
C ASP A 548 -3.71 -11.45 6.83
N ARG A 549 -4.87 -12.11 6.62
CA ARG A 549 -5.82 -12.49 7.69
C ARG A 549 -5.33 -13.65 8.55
N ALA A 550 -4.24 -14.30 8.14
CA ALA A 550 -3.61 -15.42 8.83
C ALA A 550 -2.54 -14.98 9.83
N ALA A 551 -2.16 -13.69 9.84
CA ALA A 551 -1.19 -13.14 10.78
C ALA A 551 -1.83 -12.19 11.80
N ALA A 552 -1.25 -12.05 12.98
CA ALA A 552 -1.75 -11.16 14.04
C ALA A 552 -0.62 -10.52 14.85
N PRO A 553 -0.89 -9.42 15.59
CA PRO A 553 0.04 -8.88 16.58
C PRO A 553 0.48 -9.94 17.59
N ARG A 554 1.76 -9.94 17.93
CA ARG A 554 2.42 -11.03 18.66
C ARG A 554 1.96 -11.12 20.10
N GLY A 555 1.61 -9.98 20.70
CA GLY A 555 1.09 -9.93 22.08
C GLY A 555 -0.24 -10.65 22.26
N LEU A 556 -0.92 -11.02 21.16
CA LEU A 556 -2.10 -11.88 21.21
C LEU A 556 -1.79 -13.26 21.83
N ALA A 557 -0.56 -13.78 21.65
CA ALA A 557 -0.13 -15.06 22.21
C ALA A 557 -0.10 -15.09 23.75
N VAL A 558 -0.09 -13.94 24.40
CA VAL A 558 -0.10 -13.81 25.87
C VAL A 558 -1.33 -13.08 26.39
N HIS A 559 -2.29 -12.74 25.51
CA HIS A 559 -3.46 -11.96 25.87
C HIS A 559 -4.52 -12.83 26.56
N LYS A 560 -4.62 -12.72 27.89
CA LYS A 560 -5.48 -13.57 28.74
C LYS A 560 -6.93 -13.73 28.23
N PRO A 561 -7.67 -12.67 27.82
CA PRO A 561 -9.03 -12.84 27.28
C PRO A 561 -9.09 -13.76 26.07
N PHE A 562 -8.15 -13.61 25.13
CA PHE A 562 -8.06 -14.46 23.94
C PHE A 562 -7.71 -15.90 24.32
N LEU A 563 -6.70 -16.09 25.19
CA LEU A 563 -6.28 -17.42 25.65
C LEU A 563 -7.42 -18.16 26.38
N LYS A 564 -8.21 -17.45 27.19
CA LYS A 564 -9.40 -18.02 27.84
C LYS A 564 -10.46 -18.44 26.81
N ARG A 565 -10.64 -17.64 25.74
CA ARG A 565 -11.62 -17.89 24.69
C ARG A 565 -11.29 -19.12 23.85
N ILE A 566 -10.02 -19.34 23.54
CA ILE A 566 -9.56 -20.52 22.77
C ILE A 566 -9.28 -21.75 23.66
N GLY A 567 -9.39 -21.59 24.99
CA GLY A 567 -9.13 -22.64 25.98
C GLY A 567 -7.64 -22.85 26.28
N GLN A 568 -7.32 -23.36 27.48
CA GLN A 568 -5.96 -23.82 27.83
C GLN A 568 -5.59 -25.14 27.14
N THR A 569 -6.60 -25.98 26.89
CA THR A 569 -6.58 -27.16 26.02
C THR A 569 -7.78 -27.01 25.07
N GLY A 570 -7.55 -26.51 23.87
CA GLY A 570 -8.64 -26.22 22.94
C GLY A 570 -9.19 -27.52 22.36
N THR A 571 -10.51 -27.65 22.24
CA THR A 571 -11.08 -28.66 21.34
C THR A 571 -10.64 -28.31 19.91
N ALA A 572 -10.52 -29.31 19.02
CA ALA A 572 -10.13 -29.07 17.62
C ALA A 572 -10.95 -27.93 16.97
N SER A 573 -12.24 -27.83 17.29
CA SER A 573 -13.14 -26.74 16.84
C SER A 573 -12.68 -25.33 17.26
N SER A 574 -12.17 -25.16 18.48
CA SER A 574 -11.70 -23.85 18.97
C SER A 574 -10.39 -23.39 18.32
N ILE A 575 -9.44 -24.30 18.11
CA ILE A 575 -8.17 -24.01 17.44
C ILE A 575 -8.38 -23.75 15.95
N GLU A 576 -9.34 -24.44 15.32
CA GLU A 576 -9.67 -24.20 13.92
C GLU A 576 -10.22 -22.78 13.66
N SER A 577 -10.68 -22.06 14.69
CA SER A 577 -10.99 -20.62 14.56
C SER A 577 -9.73 -19.78 14.23
N ILE A 578 -8.55 -20.23 14.66
CA ILE A 578 -7.24 -19.63 14.35
C ILE A 578 -6.70 -20.17 13.04
N THR A 579 -6.72 -21.49 12.84
CA THR A 579 -5.99 -22.14 11.75
C THR A 579 -6.78 -22.27 10.45
N THR A 580 -8.09 -22.04 10.45
CA THR A 580 -8.95 -22.17 9.26
C THR A 580 -9.84 -20.95 9.03
N TRP A 581 -10.30 -20.79 7.79
CA TRP A 581 -11.31 -19.81 7.43
C TRP A 581 -12.67 -20.19 8.03
N GLN A 582 -13.40 -19.21 8.56
CA GLN A 582 -14.78 -19.42 9.02
C GLN A 582 -15.76 -18.72 8.07
N THR A 583 -16.87 -19.38 7.74
CA THR A 583 -17.87 -18.85 6.81
C THR A 583 -18.43 -17.53 7.36
N ARG A 584 -18.42 -16.50 6.52
CA ARG A 584 -18.78 -15.11 6.83
C ARG A 584 -17.85 -14.37 7.78
N GLU A 585 -16.69 -14.93 8.14
CA GLU A 585 -15.76 -14.33 9.12
C GLU A 585 -15.33 -12.94 8.73
N TRP A 586 -15.00 -12.71 7.46
CA TRP A 586 -14.47 -11.44 6.93
C TRP A 586 -15.42 -10.74 5.96
N PHE A 587 -16.60 -11.33 5.75
CA PHE A 587 -17.68 -10.79 4.94
C PHE A 587 -18.64 -9.94 5.77
N ASP A 588 -18.99 -10.38 6.98
CA ASP A 588 -19.86 -9.60 7.86
C ASP A 588 -19.10 -8.40 8.46
N VAL A 589 -19.84 -7.44 9.03
CA VAL A 589 -19.25 -6.35 9.82
C VAL A 589 -18.43 -6.95 10.97
N CYS A 590 -17.31 -6.31 11.32
CA CYS A 590 -16.46 -6.77 12.43
C CYS A 590 -17.31 -6.94 13.71
N PRO A 591 -17.20 -8.09 14.42
CA PRO A 591 -18.05 -8.38 15.56
C PRO A 591 -17.74 -7.46 16.76
N GLU A 592 -18.79 -7.09 17.49
CA GLU A 592 -18.71 -6.22 18.67
C GLU A 592 -18.26 -6.99 19.93
N ASP A 593 -18.47 -8.32 19.96
CA ASP A 593 -18.07 -9.29 21.01
C ASP A 593 -17.29 -10.48 20.42
N ASP A 594 -16.62 -11.28 21.26
CA ASP A 594 -15.85 -12.45 20.82
C ASP A 594 -16.69 -13.74 20.75
N GLY A 595 -18.02 -13.61 20.86
CA GLY A 595 -18.99 -14.69 20.76
C GLY A 595 -18.94 -15.36 19.39
N ARG A 596 -18.77 -14.57 18.33
CA ARG A 596 -18.62 -15.03 16.95
C ARG A 596 -17.29 -14.54 16.37
N PHE A 597 -16.48 -15.46 15.83
CA PHE A 597 -15.16 -15.18 15.24
C PHE A 597 -14.13 -14.58 16.23
N PRO A 598 -13.74 -15.33 17.27
CA PRO A 598 -12.80 -14.83 18.29
C PRO A 598 -11.44 -14.42 17.72
N TRP A 599 -10.96 -15.10 16.67
CA TRP A 599 -9.74 -14.72 15.95
C TRP A 599 -9.80 -13.29 15.42
N ARG A 600 -10.76 -12.99 14.54
CA ARG A 600 -10.97 -11.65 13.97
C ARG A 600 -11.15 -10.59 15.07
N PHE A 601 -12.02 -10.86 16.03
CA PHE A 601 -12.33 -9.94 17.14
C PHE A 601 -11.08 -9.49 17.92
N HIS A 602 -10.29 -10.46 18.39
CA HIS A 602 -9.15 -10.17 19.28
C HIS A 602 -7.96 -9.64 18.48
N ARG A 603 -7.78 -10.12 17.24
CA ARG A 603 -6.78 -9.61 16.30
C ARG A 603 -7.03 -8.12 16.01
N SER A 604 -8.24 -7.72 15.64
CA SER A 604 -8.57 -6.33 15.29
C SER A 604 -8.35 -5.37 16.49
N ARG A 605 -8.67 -5.82 17.71
CA ARG A 605 -8.36 -5.04 18.94
C ARG A 605 -6.87 -4.95 19.24
N ALA A 606 -6.09 -6.01 18.97
CA ALA A 606 -4.65 -5.98 19.15
C ALA A 606 -3.98 -4.96 18.23
N ILE A 607 -4.44 -4.85 16.99
CA ILE A 607 -3.98 -3.82 16.03
C ILE A 607 -4.23 -2.41 16.62
N ALA A 608 -5.43 -2.17 17.14
CA ALA A 608 -5.79 -0.88 17.76
C ALA A 608 -4.92 -0.54 18.98
N ARG A 609 -4.61 -1.53 19.83
CA ARG A 609 -3.69 -1.35 20.98
C ARG A 609 -2.28 -0.99 20.55
N GLY A 610 -1.75 -1.64 19.51
CA GLY A 610 -0.44 -1.31 18.95
C GLY A 610 -0.37 0.14 18.48
N VAL A 611 -1.37 0.59 17.71
CA VAL A 611 -1.44 1.99 17.24
C VAL A 611 -1.63 2.96 18.40
N ARG A 612 -2.41 2.60 19.42
CA ARG A 612 -2.52 3.40 20.65
C ARG A 612 -1.17 3.60 21.33
N ARG A 613 -0.33 2.56 21.41
CA ARG A 613 1.04 2.67 21.96
C ARG A 613 1.90 3.61 21.11
N LEU A 614 1.82 3.52 19.77
CA LEU A 614 2.50 4.46 18.88
C LEU A 614 2.07 5.91 19.14
N LEU A 615 0.77 6.17 19.32
CA LEU A 615 0.27 7.52 19.63
C LEU A 615 0.75 8.06 20.98
N VAL A 616 0.91 7.21 22.01
CA VAL A 616 1.56 7.60 23.28
C VAL A 616 2.98 8.09 23.02
N ASP A 617 3.76 7.28 22.31
CA ASP A 617 5.17 7.57 22.12
C ASP A 617 5.35 8.83 21.27
N LEU A 618 4.47 9.06 20.28
CA LEU A 618 4.44 10.29 19.49
C LEU A 618 4.10 11.53 20.33
N GLU A 619 3.09 11.46 21.19
CA GLU A 619 2.73 12.58 22.08
C GLU A 619 3.88 12.93 23.04
N ARG A 620 4.56 11.91 23.56
CA ARG A 620 5.74 12.07 24.42
C ARG A 620 6.93 12.66 23.67
N ARG A 621 7.22 12.16 22.46
CA ARG A 621 8.39 12.59 21.67
C ARG A 621 8.22 14.00 21.08
N PHE A 622 7.00 14.36 20.71
CA PHE A 622 6.68 15.62 20.03
C PHE A 622 5.60 16.41 20.77
N PRO A 623 5.85 16.88 22.01
CA PRO A 623 4.81 17.46 22.88
C PRO A 623 4.15 18.73 22.31
N LYS A 624 4.85 19.44 21.41
CA LYS A 624 4.37 20.69 20.78
C LYS A 624 3.73 20.48 19.40
N ALA A 625 4.03 19.39 18.70
CA ALA A 625 3.51 19.15 17.36
C ALA A 625 2.01 18.82 17.42
N ARG A 626 1.21 19.34 16.49
CA ARG A 626 -0.17 18.84 16.32
C ARG A 626 -0.12 17.41 15.80
N ILE A 627 -0.93 16.52 16.39
CA ILE A 627 -1.03 15.12 15.98
C ILE A 627 -2.48 14.84 15.60
N ARG A 628 -2.69 14.40 14.36
CA ARG A 628 -3.98 13.93 13.85
C ARG A 628 -3.95 12.44 13.60
N VAL A 629 -5.05 11.74 13.84
CA VAL A 629 -5.19 10.32 13.50
C VAL A 629 -6.46 10.10 12.69
N VAL A 630 -6.33 9.51 11.50
CA VAL A 630 -7.46 9.13 10.65
C VAL A 630 -8.09 7.88 11.24
N ILE A 631 -9.39 7.91 11.51
CA ILE A 631 -10.13 6.81 12.13
C ILE A 631 -11.27 6.39 11.18
N PRO A 632 -11.38 5.08 10.86
CA PRO A 632 -12.53 4.55 10.15
C PRO A 632 -13.76 4.49 11.08
N PRO A 633 -14.98 4.56 10.53
CA PRO A 633 -16.20 4.40 11.31
C PRO A 633 -16.22 3.04 12.04
N GLY A 634 -16.78 3.01 13.25
CA GLY A 634 -16.99 1.75 13.99
C GLY A 634 -18.04 0.84 13.32
N GLY A 635 -18.02 -0.47 13.65
CA GLY A 635 -18.96 -1.45 13.09
C GLY A 635 -20.44 -1.11 13.30
N ARG A 636 -20.76 -0.41 14.40
CA ARG A 636 -22.11 0.12 14.67
C ARG A 636 -22.57 1.14 13.62
N VAL A 637 -21.69 2.00 13.16
CA VAL A 637 -21.99 3.00 12.11
C VAL A 637 -22.34 2.29 10.81
N GLU A 638 -21.50 1.35 10.37
CA GLU A 638 -21.77 0.57 9.17
C GLU A 638 -23.12 -0.17 9.26
N THR A 639 -23.37 -0.84 10.39
CA THR A 639 -24.63 -1.56 10.64
C THR A 639 -25.84 -0.64 10.57
N ALA A 640 -25.78 0.53 11.21
CA ALA A 640 -26.87 1.51 11.23
C ALA A 640 -27.13 2.10 9.84
N VAL A 641 -26.07 2.50 9.12
CA VAL A 641 -26.19 3.08 7.78
C VAL A 641 -26.73 2.04 6.79
N ARG A 642 -26.21 0.80 6.80
CA ARG A 642 -26.73 -0.28 5.95
C ARG A 642 -28.21 -0.57 6.21
N ARG A 643 -28.65 -0.51 7.46
CA ARG A 643 -30.07 -0.66 7.83
C ARG A 643 -30.91 0.49 7.30
N GLY A 644 -30.45 1.73 7.49
CA GLY A 644 -31.16 2.92 7.00
C GLY A 644 -31.24 3.00 5.48
N LEU A 645 -30.22 2.54 4.76
CA LEU A 645 -30.24 2.48 3.30
C LEU A 645 -31.36 1.59 2.76
N LYS A 646 -31.61 0.43 3.40
CA LYS A 646 -32.65 -0.53 2.97
C LYS A 646 -34.07 0.05 3.00
N THR A 647 -34.32 1.09 3.79
CA THR A 647 -35.63 1.73 3.90
C THR A 647 -35.70 3.09 3.21
N MET A 648 -34.57 3.64 2.78
CA MET A 648 -34.48 4.95 2.16
C MET A 648 -34.93 4.92 0.70
N LYS A 649 -35.94 5.74 0.37
CA LYS A 649 -36.45 5.89 -1.00
C LYS A 649 -35.42 6.57 -1.91
N ARG A 650 -35.31 6.08 -3.15
CA ARG A 650 -34.50 6.70 -4.21
C ARG A 650 -35.34 7.73 -4.98
N PRO A 651 -34.74 8.83 -5.48
CA PRO A 651 -35.44 9.80 -6.32
C PRO A 651 -36.12 9.18 -7.56
N GLU A 652 -35.47 8.19 -8.16
CA GLU A 652 -35.91 7.45 -9.35
C GLU A 652 -36.86 6.28 -9.07
N GLY A 653 -37.28 6.09 -7.81
CA GLY A 653 -38.14 4.97 -7.39
C GLY A 653 -37.39 3.79 -6.77
N GLY A 654 -38.08 3.04 -5.90
CA GLY A 654 -37.50 1.95 -5.11
C GLY A 654 -36.69 2.45 -3.89
N VAL A 655 -35.90 1.56 -3.29
CA VAL A 655 -35.02 1.85 -2.13
C VAL A 655 -33.55 1.59 -2.46
N TYR A 656 -32.65 2.18 -1.68
CA TYR A 656 -31.23 1.84 -1.76
C TYR A 656 -30.99 0.42 -1.22
N THR A 657 -29.95 -0.25 -1.71
CA THR A 657 -29.49 -1.52 -1.14
C THR A 657 -28.48 -1.25 -0.01
N ALA A 658 -28.33 -2.18 0.93
CA ALA A 658 -27.29 -2.07 1.97
C ALA A 658 -25.87 -2.01 1.38
N ASP A 659 -25.65 -2.59 0.20
CA ASP A 659 -24.36 -2.54 -0.50
C ASP A 659 -24.00 -1.11 -0.96
N PHE A 660 -24.99 -0.21 -1.09
CA PHE A 660 -24.74 1.18 -1.45
C PHE A 660 -23.83 1.91 -0.46
N TYR A 661 -23.67 1.40 0.77
CA TYR A 661 -22.69 1.89 1.75
C TYR A 661 -21.30 2.12 1.14
N ARG A 662 -20.82 1.18 0.30
CA ARG A 662 -19.49 1.26 -0.34
C ARG A 662 -19.29 2.45 -1.27
N HIS A 663 -20.38 3.06 -1.72
CA HIS A 663 -20.39 4.24 -2.60
C HIS A 663 -20.50 5.56 -1.83
N ILE A 664 -20.51 5.50 -0.48
CA ILE A 664 -20.60 6.68 0.38
C ILE A 664 -19.27 6.93 1.09
N TRP A 665 -18.81 5.94 1.85
CA TRP A 665 -17.63 6.08 2.71
C TRP A 665 -16.31 6.03 1.94
N GLY A 666 -15.28 6.65 2.52
CA GLY A 666 -13.91 6.59 2.02
C GLY A 666 -13.36 5.17 2.10
N SER A 667 -13.13 4.52 0.96
CA SER A 667 -12.69 3.13 0.86
C SER A 667 -11.34 2.97 0.17
N ASN A 668 -10.81 4.03 -0.46
CA ASN A 668 -9.51 3.93 -1.11
C ASN A 668 -8.44 3.63 -0.08
N ASN A 669 -7.71 2.54 -0.35
CA ASN A 669 -6.64 2.02 0.50
C ASN A 669 -7.14 1.73 1.93
N HIS A 670 -8.39 1.35 2.10
CA HIS A 670 -8.88 0.77 3.35
C HIS A 670 -9.09 -0.73 3.16
N ILE A 671 -8.33 -1.54 3.89
CA ILE A 671 -8.51 -3.00 3.93
C ILE A 671 -9.07 -3.40 5.28
N ALA A 672 -10.21 -4.09 5.30
CA ALA A 672 -10.92 -4.47 6.52
C ALA A 672 -10.03 -5.27 7.49
N SER A 673 -9.22 -6.20 6.98
CA SER A 673 -8.31 -7.01 7.81
C SER A 673 -7.24 -6.20 8.55
N ILE A 674 -7.13 -4.89 8.33
CA ILE A 674 -6.23 -4.03 9.11
C ILE A 674 -7.04 -2.87 9.70
N GLY A 675 -7.76 -2.15 8.84
CA GLY A 675 -8.43 -0.91 9.17
C GLY A 675 -9.61 -1.06 10.12
N GLU A 676 -10.35 -2.17 10.11
CA GLU A 676 -11.58 -2.30 10.92
C GLU A 676 -11.31 -2.17 12.43
N GLY A 677 -10.15 -2.66 12.89
CA GLY A 677 -9.74 -2.58 14.30
C GLY A 677 -9.59 -1.13 14.78
N LEU A 678 -9.18 -0.23 13.89
CA LEU A 678 -8.99 1.19 14.21
C LEU A 678 -10.32 1.90 14.47
N GLY A 679 -11.43 1.31 14.03
CA GLY A 679 -12.77 1.68 14.44
C GLY A 679 -13.01 1.50 15.96
N THR A 680 -12.06 0.94 16.71
CA THR A 680 -12.10 0.76 18.18
C THR A 680 -10.89 1.36 18.91
N VAL A 681 -10.06 2.17 18.25
CA VAL A 681 -8.89 2.78 18.89
C VAL A 681 -9.31 3.69 20.07
N ASP A 682 -8.73 3.43 21.24
CA ASP A 682 -8.93 4.22 22.45
C ASP A 682 -8.01 5.44 22.43
N LEU A 683 -8.54 6.65 22.56
CA LEU A 683 -7.74 7.89 22.61
C LEU A 683 -7.72 8.52 24.01
N SER A 684 -8.24 7.83 25.03
CA SER A 684 -8.40 8.36 26.39
C SER A 684 -7.11 8.96 26.94
N GLY A 685 -7.17 10.24 27.33
CA GLY A 685 -6.05 10.96 27.93
C GLY A 685 -4.98 11.47 26.93
N LEU A 686 -5.08 11.15 25.64
CA LEU A 686 -4.21 11.74 24.61
C LEU A 686 -4.73 13.10 24.15
N ARG A 687 -3.87 13.95 23.57
CA ARG A 687 -4.25 15.23 22.94
C ARG A 687 -4.50 15.14 21.43
N VAL A 688 -4.44 13.92 20.90
CA VAL A 688 -4.55 13.63 19.46
C VAL A 688 -5.93 14.03 18.94
N GLU A 689 -5.96 14.70 17.78
CA GLU A 689 -7.21 15.01 17.08
C GLU A 689 -7.67 13.81 16.25
N PRO A 690 -8.86 13.24 16.52
CA PRO A 690 -9.46 12.26 15.64
C PRO A 690 -9.97 12.92 14.35
N THR A 691 -9.55 12.37 13.22
CA THR A 691 -9.93 12.78 11.86
C THR A 691 -10.81 11.71 11.23
N PHE A 692 -11.94 12.10 10.64
CA PHE A 692 -12.81 11.14 9.96
C PHE A 692 -12.16 10.61 8.69
N LEU A 693 -12.18 9.29 8.49
CA LEU A 693 -11.88 8.68 7.18
C LEU A 693 -12.76 9.26 6.06
N GLY A 694 -14.00 9.61 6.42
CA GLY A 694 -14.93 10.43 5.63
C GLY A 694 -15.53 9.71 4.43
N ILE A 695 -15.52 10.36 3.26
CA ILE A 695 -16.40 10.01 2.12
C ILE A 695 -15.64 9.86 0.80
N ARG A 696 -16.26 9.22 -0.20
CA ARG A 696 -15.69 9.01 -1.53
C ARG A 696 -16.55 9.56 -2.65
N PHE A 697 -15.91 10.01 -3.72
CA PHE A 697 -16.57 10.40 -4.98
C PHE A 697 -17.61 11.52 -4.79
N ALA A 698 -18.88 11.29 -5.09
CA ALA A 698 -19.94 12.29 -4.99
C ALA A 698 -21.27 11.63 -4.60
N PRO A 699 -21.44 11.20 -3.35
CA PRO A 699 -22.64 10.50 -2.90
C PRO A 699 -23.88 11.42 -2.97
N PRO A 700 -25.10 10.87 -3.10
CA PRO A 700 -26.32 11.67 -3.00
C PRO A 700 -26.55 12.18 -1.56
N ASN A 701 -27.26 13.31 -1.42
CA ASN A 701 -27.45 14.00 -0.13
C ASN A 701 -28.08 13.13 0.96
N GLY A 702 -29.11 12.33 0.63
CA GLY A 702 -29.80 11.46 1.60
C GLY A 702 -28.85 10.43 2.24
N PRO A 703 -28.25 9.53 1.45
CA PRO A 703 -27.23 8.59 1.92
C PRO A 703 -26.05 9.25 2.64
N LEU A 704 -25.56 10.40 2.13
CA LEU A 704 -24.48 11.15 2.75
C LEU A 704 -24.88 11.66 4.15
N ASN A 705 -26.06 12.26 4.29
CA ASN A 705 -26.54 12.77 5.58
C ASN A 705 -26.78 11.65 6.60
N LEU A 706 -27.29 10.49 6.16
CA LEU A 706 -27.43 9.31 7.00
C LEU A 706 -26.07 8.83 7.53
N PHE A 707 -25.07 8.73 6.64
CA PHE A 707 -23.71 8.35 7.03
C PHE A 707 -23.08 9.35 8.00
N LEU A 708 -23.12 10.64 7.66
CA LEU A 708 -22.52 11.71 8.48
C LEU A 708 -23.14 11.76 9.88
N LYS A 709 -24.47 11.60 9.99
CA LYS A 709 -25.14 11.54 11.30
C LYS A 709 -24.50 10.46 12.19
N HIS A 710 -24.51 9.22 11.73
CA HIS A 710 -23.98 8.10 12.52
C HIS A 710 -22.47 8.19 12.76
N ALA A 711 -21.70 8.67 11.79
CA ALA A 711 -20.26 8.84 11.95
C ALA A 711 -19.95 9.93 12.99
N LEU A 712 -20.61 11.09 12.93
CA LEU A 712 -20.41 12.18 13.89
C LEU A 712 -20.82 11.75 15.31
N ASP A 713 -21.93 11.02 15.45
CA ASP A 713 -22.37 10.47 16.74
C ASP A 713 -21.31 9.52 17.34
N ASP A 714 -20.66 8.68 16.51
CA ASP A 714 -19.61 7.74 16.94
C ASP A 714 -18.33 8.45 17.47
N LEU A 715 -18.08 9.69 17.06
CA LEU A 715 -16.93 10.48 17.48
C LEU A 715 -17.27 11.66 18.41
N ALA A 716 -18.51 11.78 18.88
CA ALA A 716 -18.97 12.93 19.66
C ALA A 716 -18.10 13.26 20.90
N GLU A 717 -17.51 12.24 21.54
CA GLU A 717 -16.60 12.41 22.69
C GLU A 717 -15.11 12.31 22.32
N ASN A 718 -14.78 12.41 21.03
CA ASN A 718 -13.42 12.24 20.53
C ASN A 718 -12.73 10.94 21.01
N ARG A 719 -13.51 9.91 21.32
CA ARG A 719 -13.06 8.63 21.91
C ARG A 719 -12.16 8.82 23.15
N GLY A 720 -12.53 9.76 24.01
CA GLY A 720 -11.80 10.06 25.25
C GLY A 720 -10.56 10.96 25.05
N SER A 721 -10.23 11.37 23.82
CA SER A 721 -9.17 12.36 23.59
C SER A 721 -9.48 13.66 24.34
N ARG A 722 -8.43 14.36 24.77
CA ARG A 722 -8.48 15.70 25.37
C ARG A 722 -8.67 16.80 24.34
N PHE A 723 -8.61 16.48 23.04
CA PHE A 723 -8.96 17.43 21.99
C PHE A 723 -10.44 17.85 22.11
N ARG A 724 -10.72 19.14 21.97
CA ARG A 724 -12.08 19.74 22.14
C ARG A 724 -12.52 20.59 20.95
N GLY A 725 -11.69 20.68 19.91
CA GLY A 725 -12.04 21.43 18.71
C GLY A 725 -12.93 20.62 17.75
N PRO A 726 -13.45 21.27 16.70
CA PRO A 726 -14.05 20.58 15.56
C PRO A 726 -13.04 19.71 14.81
N HIS A 727 -13.56 18.73 14.07
CA HIS A 727 -12.79 17.69 13.40
C HIS A 727 -12.32 18.07 12.00
N SER A 728 -11.29 17.35 11.55
CA SER A 728 -10.95 17.22 10.14
C SER A 728 -11.70 16.04 9.52
N LEU A 729 -12.11 16.15 8.24
CA LEU A 729 -12.73 15.05 7.49
C LEU A 729 -11.98 14.78 6.18
N VAL A 730 -11.61 13.53 5.92
CA VAL A 730 -10.98 13.14 4.67
C VAL A 730 -12.02 12.88 3.58
N TYR A 731 -11.79 13.42 2.39
CA TYR A 731 -12.64 13.27 1.22
C TYR A 731 -11.84 12.77 0.03
N GLU A 732 -12.16 11.56 -0.45
CA GLU A 732 -11.59 10.94 -1.65
C GLU A 732 -12.20 11.55 -2.92
N ALA A 733 -11.85 12.82 -3.18
CA ALA A 733 -12.34 13.59 -4.31
C ALA A 733 -11.49 13.45 -5.59
N GLN A 734 -10.36 12.75 -5.56
CA GLN A 734 -9.45 12.58 -6.71
C GLN A 734 -10.17 12.14 -8.00
N GLU A 735 -11.12 11.23 -7.89
CA GLU A 735 -11.91 10.75 -9.02
C GLU A 735 -12.82 11.83 -9.60
N THR A 736 -13.37 12.73 -8.78
CA THR A 736 -14.21 13.84 -9.26
C THR A 736 -13.37 14.96 -9.86
N LEU A 737 -12.13 15.14 -9.41
CA LEU A 737 -11.15 16.06 -10.02
C LEU A 737 -10.70 15.56 -11.41
N ARG A 738 -10.58 14.25 -11.59
CA ARG A 738 -10.07 13.60 -12.80
C ARG A 738 -11.17 13.12 -13.78
N ALA A 739 -12.45 13.21 -13.40
CA ALA A 739 -13.58 12.70 -14.19
C ALA A 739 -13.70 13.34 -15.60
N PRO A 740 -14.23 12.62 -16.61
CA PRO A 740 -14.44 13.18 -17.95
C PRO A 740 -15.49 14.31 -17.99
N TYR A 741 -16.55 14.22 -17.18
CA TYR A 741 -17.60 15.26 -17.07
C TYR A 741 -17.30 16.26 -15.94
N LYS A 742 -16.17 16.96 -16.04
CA LYS A 742 -15.59 17.77 -14.95
C LYS A 742 -16.54 18.80 -14.34
N ALA A 743 -17.36 19.49 -15.14
CA ALA A 743 -18.21 20.58 -14.67
C ALA A 743 -19.26 20.10 -13.64
N LYS A 744 -20.04 19.07 -13.99
CA LYS A 744 -21.09 18.52 -13.12
C LYS A 744 -20.54 17.98 -11.80
N PHE A 745 -19.41 17.27 -11.86
CA PHE A 745 -18.79 16.73 -10.65
C PHE A 745 -18.08 17.80 -9.82
N THR A 746 -17.56 18.85 -10.45
CA THR A 746 -17.02 20.02 -9.74
C THR A 746 -18.10 20.71 -8.93
N GLU A 747 -19.23 21.05 -9.53
CA GLU A 747 -20.35 21.66 -8.83
C GLU A 747 -20.80 20.81 -7.63
N LYS A 748 -21.00 19.51 -7.85
CA LYS A 748 -21.41 18.59 -6.78
C LYS A 748 -20.37 18.47 -5.66
N ARG A 749 -19.08 18.39 -6.01
CA ARG A 749 -17.97 18.35 -5.02
C ARG A 749 -17.95 19.62 -4.18
N GLU A 750 -18.03 20.79 -4.81
CA GLU A 750 -18.04 22.07 -4.09
C GLU A 750 -19.28 22.20 -3.19
N ALA A 751 -20.45 21.74 -3.63
CA ALA A 751 -21.65 21.70 -2.81
C ALA A 751 -21.49 20.78 -1.58
N ILE A 752 -20.88 19.61 -1.76
CA ILE A 752 -20.54 18.69 -0.65
C ILE A 752 -19.58 19.37 0.33
N ILE A 753 -18.48 19.96 -0.16
CA ILE A 753 -17.50 20.64 0.70
C ILE A 753 -18.16 21.77 1.51
N ARG A 754 -18.99 22.61 0.87
CA ARG A 754 -19.73 23.67 1.56
C ARG A 754 -20.68 23.10 2.61
N GLY A 755 -21.42 22.04 2.28
CA GLY A 755 -22.34 21.37 3.21
C GLY A 755 -21.63 20.72 4.40
N LEU A 756 -20.41 20.21 4.20
CA LEU A 756 -19.57 19.69 5.28
C LEU A 756 -19.08 20.80 6.19
N LEU A 757 -18.54 21.89 5.63
CA LEU A 757 -17.99 23.03 6.38
C LEU A 757 -19.07 23.89 7.06
N ALA A 758 -20.32 23.78 6.64
CA ALA A 758 -21.45 24.42 7.32
C ALA A 758 -21.81 23.73 8.65
N ARG A 759 -21.30 22.53 8.92
CA ARG A 759 -21.51 21.79 10.17
C ARG A 759 -20.49 22.25 11.21
N LYS A 760 -20.95 22.65 12.40
CA LYS A 760 -20.08 23.14 13.49
C LYS A 760 -19.05 22.10 13.95
N GLU A 761 -19.32 20.83 13.71
CA GLU A 761 -18.47 19.69 14.08
C GLU A 761 -17.27 19.53 13.13
N ILE A 762 -17.30 20.12 11.93
CA ILE A 762 -16.27 19.96 10.90
C ILE A 762 -15.64 21.31 10.60
N ARG A 763 -14.32 21.44 10.83
CA ARG A 763 -13.57 22.67 10.53
C ARG A 763 -12.72 22.61 9.29
N GLU A 764 -12.47 21.42 8.76
CA GLU A 764 -11.48 21.21 7.70
C GLU A 764 -11.88 20.01 6.85
N VAL A 765 -11.81 20.16 5.52
CA VAL A 765 -11.95 19.05 4.58
C VAL A 765 -10.58 18.74 3.97
N ILE A 766 -10.10 17.52 4.15
CA ILE A 766 -8.82 17.06 3.62
C ILE A 766 -9.06 16.29 2.33
N LEU A 767 -8.59 16.79 1.19
CA LEU A 767 -8.71 16.11 -0.10
C LEU A 767 -7.62 15.05 -0.25
N TYR A 768 -8.03 13.80 -0.32
CA TYR A 768 -7.13 12.64 -0.36
C TYR A 768 -6.44 12.48 -1.73
N GLU A 769 -5.12 12.25 -1.72
CA GLU A 769 -4.26 11.95 -2.89
C GLU A 769 -4.58 12.84 -4.10
N SER A 770 -4.59 14.15 -3.85
CA SER A 770 -5.13 15.10 -4.80
C SER A 770 -4.19 16.23 -5.15
N ALA A 771 -3.03 16.41 -4.50
CA ALA A 771 -2.15 17.57 -4.73
C ALA A 771 -1.66 17.73 -6.19
N ASP A 772 -1.42 16.62 -6.89
CA ASP A 772 -0.96 16.58 -8.27
C ASP A 772 -1.98 17.18 -9.27
N TRP A 773 -3.23 17.38 -8.84
CA TRP A 773 -4.30 17.92 -9.68
C TRP A 773 -3.94 19.28 -10.31
N THR A 774 -3.09 20.06 -9.64
CA THR A 774 -2.61 21.36 -10.09
C THR A 774 -1.78 21.29 -11.38
N TYR A 775 -1.25 20.12 -11.73
CA TYR A 775 -0.57 19.88 -13.01
C TYR A 775 -1.53 19.66 -14.19
N PHE A 776 -2.82 19.43 -13.93
CA PHE A 776 -3.84 19.37 -14.98
C PHE A 776 -4.49 20.73 -15.27
N LEU A 777 -4.07 21.78 -14.56
CA LEU A 777 -4.52 23.15 -14.78
C LEU A 777 -3.70 23.82 -15.89
N PRO A 778 -4.33 24.67 -16.73
CA PRO A 778 -3.62 25.44 -17.74
C PRO A 778 -2.49 26.27 -17.11
N PRO A 779 -1.25 26.22 -17.63
CA PRO A 779 -0.15 27.02 -17.12
C PRO A 779 -0.36 28.54 -17.26
N ASP A 780 -1.12 28.96 -18.27
CA ASP A 780 -1.45 30.34 -18.61
C ASP A 780 -2.58 30.92 -17.74
N ASP A 781 -3.53 30.07 -17.34
CA ASP A 781 -4.56 30.43 -16.36
C ASP A 781 -4.91 29.25 -15.45
N PRO A 782 -4.21 29.12 -14.30
CA PRO A 782 -4.47 28.07 -13.34
C PRO A 782 -5.80 28.27 -12.58
N HIS A 783 -6.56 29.34 -12.85
CA HIS A 783 -7.87 29.59 -12.26
C HIS A 783 -9.02 29.50 -13.27
N LYS A 784 -8.75 29.14 -14.53
CA LYS A 784 -9.77 29.03 -15.59
C LYS A 784 -11.00 28.21 -15.18
N TYR A 785 -10.82 27.24 -14.30
CA TYR A 785 -11.89 26.40 -13.76
C TYR A 785 -12.89 27.15 -12.84
N LEU A 786 -12.52 28.33 -12.32
CA LEU A 786 -13.38 29.23 -11.55
C LEU A 786 -14.16 30.20 -12.45
N GLU A 787 -13.73 30.37 -13.71
CA GLU A 787 -14.32 31.32 -14.66
C GLU A 787 -15.55 30.76 -15.40
N THR A 788 -15.92 29.50 -15.15
CA THR A 788 -17.18 28.95 -15.63
C THR A 788 -18.34 29.69 -15.00
N LYS A 789 -18.85 30.69 -15.73
CA LYS A 789 -20.16 31.31 -15.52
C LYS A 789 -21.24 30.26 -15.78
N THR A 790 -21.53 29.40 -14.81
CA THR A 790 -22.89 28.86 -14.70
C THR A 790 -23.77 30.02 -14.24
N LYS A 791 -24.64 30.49 -15.15
CA LYS A 791 -25.76 31.37 -14.78
C LYS A 791 -26.62 30.66 -13.71
N PRO A 792 -27.32 31.43 -12.85
CA PRO A 792 -28.18 30.91 -11.79
C PRO A 792 -29.17 29.84 -12.28
#